data_AF-D2VUA6-F1
#
_entry.id   AF-D2VUA6-F1
#
_cell.length_a   1.000
_cell.length_b   1.000
_cell.length_c   1.000
_cell.angle_alpha   90.00
_cell.angle_beta   90.00
_cell.angle_gamma   90.00
#
_symmetry.space_group_name_H-M   'P 1'
#
loop_
_entity.id
_entity.type
_entity.pdbx_description
1 polymer ?
#
loop_
_entity_poly.entity_id
_entity_poly.type
_entity_poly.pdbx_seq_one_letter_code
_entity_poly.pdbx_strand_id
1 'polypeptide(L)'
;MSQPPSEPTQPVSSSQYVESLPIPEESSPRFRSNSRSRDGPLSPTFQKMPADVWDLSSEHHSKKASLPKSPSSLLKGSNCNLQQIGKTNSSSQVTHHSKTKLTLDIIRKLPKAELHRHLDGSVRVETIIELAKEQGVDLPSFDVEELRKLVSVTNDCTSLVEYLRGFDISLSVMQKRYSITQIAWRYRDRGVCAFDLAGPENGFSSKNHASAFELVHRKMLNCTLHSGEASGWESIQDSIRYCGANRIGHGTHLKENPDLTQYVANHRIPIEICITSNLQTKAIQKFEEHPVREFFDYGIVLVPCTDNTTVSNVTLSEEYLLIQNQFGFDVKEIVKLIDYGFRSAFLDLSIKNRLRADALHTIQEILSSEGYDLTSSFSAKSAVDLGFDFNNRAEILPVDYDLYKNETIRQFINSIPKADVNCRFNGSVSVDTLWTNLSHDEYSTDFLNLELELLGLGRIHSKNELECLIRPPGAKHDKSTIARAIQVMSLFLQTKSQIIHGCEDILEKAAAEHVFYLELQVRPTMHTKRGLSAQEVLDVMVVTINECSKRYNIQVGLVVYGDFTSDGLDQLKELSLLTIRNKKNLVGFGFFGYNDEKGAILPELIPVFNMLKNHQINVCCSAGFYNPLSVIPAIHDVGASRLSGCFSIHSSPSVMSYLCDNGVPIEISMTDTLKNLTKEVNEFAGSAVRLFLDRGIKVAPCSLDLTLYDMNRSENIYLMSKECNLSLNEVVQLMLIGFRICFQNYWTRKEMFIGAYHTMLKLVDNLKLTFDTDSFSLFCSSYNPAEKD
;
A
#
# COMPACT_ATOMS: atom_id res chain seq x y z
N MET A 1 -14.71 -49.66 38.76
CA MET A 1 -16.03 -50.26 38.47
C MET A 1 -16.36 -49.98 37.02
N SER A 2 -16.80 -51.03 36.34
CA SER A 2 -16.94 -51.28 34.90
C SER A 2 -18.13 -50.59 34.24
N GLN A 3 -17.97 -50.13 32.98
CA GLN A 3 -18.87 -50.31 31.81
C GLN A 3 -18.34 -49.51 30.57
N PRO A 4 -18.70 -49.87 29.31
CA PRO A 4 -17.75 -50.26 28.25
C PRO A 4 -17.66 -49.29 27.03
N PRO A 5 -16.80 -49.55 26.02
CA PRO A 5 -16.57 -48.67 24.88
C PRO A 5 -17.54 -48.95 23.72
N SER A 6 -17.99 -47.90 23.01
CA SER A 6 -18.77 -47.99 21.77
C SER A 6 -17.90 -47.78 20.54
N GLU A 7 -18.14 -48.64 19.55
CA GLU A 7 -17.48 -48.85 18.25
C GLU A 7 -17.48 -47.64 17.27
N PRO A 8 -16.63 -47.69 16.22
CA PRO A 8 -16.30 -46.56 15.35
C PRO A 8 -17.28 -46.44 14.17
N THR A 9 -17.70 -45.21 13.86
CA THR A 9 -18.51 -44.90 12.67
C THR A 9 -17.63 -44.65 11.43
N GLN A 10 -18.01 -45.32 10.34
CA GLN A 10 -17.45 -45.22 8.99
C GLN A 10 -17.76 -43.87 8.30
N PRO A 11 -17.04 -43.50 7.22
CA PRO A 11 -17.05 -42.15 6.67
C PRO A 11 -18.29 -41.91 5.80
N VAL A 12 -18.97 -40.79 6.01
CA VAL A 12 -20.09 -40.34 5.16
C VAL A 12 -19.58 -39.45 4.04
N SER A 13 -19.95 -39.82 2.82
CA SER A 13 -19.67 -39.14 1.56
C SER A 13 -20.24 -37.72 1.50
N SER A 14 -19.41 -36.77 1.09
CA SER A 14 -19.80 -35.39 0.79
C SER A 14 -20.43 -35.29 -0.60
N SER A 15 -21.77 -35.22 -0.66
CA SER A 15 -22.48 -34.65 -1.82
C SER A 15 -23.85 -34.14 -1.38
N GLN A 16 -24.20 -32.96 -1.90
CA GLN A 16 -25.48 -32.25 -1.78
C GLN A 16 -25.62 -31.36 -0.54
N TYR A 17 -25.33 -30.06 -0.70
CA TYR A 17 -26.16 -28.94 -0.23
C TYR A 17 -25.63 -27.66 -0.91
N VAL A 18 -26.27 -27.27 -2.02
CA VAL A 18 -26.25 -25.91 -2.56
C VAL A 18 -27.72 -25.53 -2.69
N GLU A 19 -28.27 -24.93 -1.64
CA GLU A 19 -29.56 -24.24 -1.74
C GLU A 19 -29.30 -22.84 -2.31
N SER A 20 -29.85 -22.63 -3.50
CA SER A 20 -29.93 -21.36 -4.21
C SER A 20 -30.82 -20.37 -3.45
N LEU A 21 -30.25 -19.24 -3.01
CA LEU A 21 -31.01 -18.08 -2.53
C LEU A 21 -31.71 -17.38 -3.72
N PRO A 22 -33.00 -17.00 -3.60
CA PRO A 22 -33.71 -16.31 -4.67
C PRO A 22 -33.31 -14.82 -4.74
N ILE A 23 -33.12 -14.35 -5.97
CA ILE A 23 -32.91 -12.95 -6.33
C ILE A 23 -34.24 -12.19 -6.14
N PRO A 24 -34.30 -11.02 -5.48
CA PRO A 24 -35.53 -10.24 -5.39
C PRO A 24 -35.86 -9.57 -6.73
N GLU A 25 -37.07 -9.81 -7.24
CA GLU A 25 -37.65 -9.04 -8.34
C GLU A 25 -37.97 -7.60 -7.89
N GLU A 26 -37.40 -6.60 -8.57
CA GLU A 26 -37.77 -5.20 -8.37
C GLU A 26 -39.16 -4.91 -8.96
N SER A 27 -40.13 -4.68 -8.06
CA SER A 27 -41.45 -4.16 -8.41
C SER A 27 -41.41 -2.65 -8.65
N SER A 28 -41.53 -2.21 -9.90
CA SER A 28 -41.75 -0.81 -10.28
C SER A 28 -43.15 -0.33 -9.84
N PRO A 29 -43.32 0.82 -9.15
CA PRO A 29 -44.65 1.34 -8.83
C PRO A 29 -45.26 2.08 -10.04
N ARG A 30 -46.47 1.65 -10.43
CA ARG A 30 -47.34 2.40 -11.35
C ARG A 30 -47.87 3.66 -10.66
N PHE A 31 -47.52 4.84 -11.17
CA PHE A 31 -48.25 6.07 -10.86
C PHE A 31 -49.15 6.47 -12.05
N ARG A 32 -50.46 6.55 -11.78
CA ARG A 32 -51.46 7.25 -12.60
C ARG A 32 -51.69 8.62 -11.98
N SER A 33 -51.61 9.70 -12.77
CA SER A 33 -52.42 10.90 -12.56
C SER A 33 -52.54 11.77 -13.82
N ASN A 34 -53.76 11.79 -14.34
CA ASN A 34 -54.49 12.81 -15.11
C ASN A 34 -53.81 14.12 -15.56
N SER A 35 -53.86 14.31 -16.88
CA SER A 35 -54.36 15.45 -17.68
C SER A 35 -54.07 16.91 -17.27
N ARG A 36 -53.41 17.65 -18.17
CA ARG A 36 -54.02 18.75 -18.97
C ARG A 36 -53.09 19.22 -20.11
N SER A 37 -53.77 19.52 -21.21
CA SER A 37 -53.35 19.95 -22.56
C SER A 37 -52.46 21.20 -22.66
N ARG A 38 -51.60 21.26 -23.69
CA ARG A 38 -51.79 22.15 -24.87
C ARG A 38 -50.76 21.92 -25.99
N ASP A 39 -51.31 21.77 -27.20
CA ASP A 39 -50.88 22.25 -28.52
C ASP A 39 -49.69 21.64 -29.28
N GLY A 40 -50.03 20.77 -30.24
CA GLY A 40 -49.74 21.03 -31.67
C GLY A 40 -48.52 20.37 -32.32
N PRO A 41 -48.57 20.00 -33.62
CA PRO A 41 -48.12 18.68 -34.08
C PRO A 41 -46.96 18.69 -35.08
N LEU A 42 -46.34 17.51 -35.30
CA LEU A 42 -46.25 16.81 -36.60
C LEU A 42 -45.12 15.77 -36.60
N SER A 43 -45.48 14.52 -36.88
CA SER A 43 -44.58 13.49 -37.43
C SER A 43 -44.12 13.87 -38.85
N PRO A 44 -43.00 13.33 -39.38
CA PRO A 44 -43.11 12.04 -40.06
C PRO A 44 -41.89 11.10 -39.95
N THR A 45 -42.21 9.81 -40.01
CA THR A 45 -41.46 8.69 -40.62
C THR A 45 -40.19 9.03 -41.41
N PHE A 46 -39.06 8.42 -41.03
CA PHE A 46 -37.87 8.29 -41.88
C PHE A 46 -37.87 6.96 -42.63
N GLN A 47 -38.08 7.06 -43.94
CA GLN A 47 -37.80 6.03 -44.93
C GLN A 47 -36.28 5.91 -45.17
N LYS A 48 -35.83 4.67 -45.38
CA LYS A 48 -34.56 4.34 -46.04
C LYS A 48 -34.46 5.01 -47.41
N MET A 49 -33.30 5.59 -47.75
CA MET A 49 -32.72 5.61 -49.10
C MET A 49 -31.26 6.17 -49.08
N PRO A 50 -30.46 6.05 -50.16
CA PRO A 50 -29.17 5.37 -50.14
C PRO A 50 -27.93 6.29 -50.21
N ALA A 51 -26.76 5.67 -50.05
CA ALA A 51 -25.46 6.21 -50.38
C ALA A 51 -25.37 6.56 -51.88
N ASP A 52 -24.88 7.76 -52.20
CA ASP A 52 -23.84 8.01 -53.20
C ASP A 52 -23.62 9.53 -53.42
N VAL A 53 -22.39 9.82 -53.85
CA VAL A 53 -21.88 11.06 -54.46
C VAL A 53 -21.31 12.12 -53.50
N TRP A 54 -19.98 12.13 -53.36
CA TRP A 54 -19.12 13.26 -53.76
C TRP A 54 -17.83 12.71 -54.37
N ASP A 55 -17.76 12.75 -55.71
CA ASP A 55 -16.54 12.66 -56.52
C ASP A 55 -16.39 14.02 -57.20
N LEU A 56 -15.18 14.61 -57.17
CA LEU A 56 -14.75 15.64 -58.11
C LEU A 56 -13.20 15.65 -58.20
N SER A 57 -12.72 15.21 -59.37
CA SER A 57 -11.65 15.82 -60.20
C SER A 57 -10.24 15.19 -60.29
N SER A 58 -10.11 14.33 -61.33
CA SER A 58 -9.22 14.43 -62.51
C SER A 58 -7.68 14.30 -62.42
N GLU A 59 -7.17 13.15 -62.89
CA GLU A 59 -6.35 12.91 -64.12
C GLU A 59 -5.54 14.08 -64.74
N HIS A 60 -4.26 13.98 -65.18
CA HIS A 60 -3.59 13.02 -66.09
C HIS A 60 -2.05 13.30 -66.15
N HIS A 61 -1.20 12.27 -66.30
CA HIS A 61 -0.28 12.04 -67.45
C HIS A 61 0.98 11.20 -67.17
N SER A 62 1.25 10.32 -68.14
CA SER A 62 2.31 9.31 -68.30
C SER A 62 3.74 9.85 -68.56
N LYS A 63 4.78 9.06 -68.23
CA LYS A 63 5.73 8.43 -69.20
C LYS A 63 6.88 7.65 -68.54
N LYS A 64 7.26 6.54 -69.19
CA LYS A 64 8.44 5.69 -68.97
C LYS A 64 9.75 6.42 -69.28
N ALA A 65 10.83 6.11 -68.56
CA ALA A 65 12.19 5.95 -69.12
C ALA A 65 13.16 5.26 -68.12
N SER A 66 14.00 4.41 -68.70
CA SER A 66 15.09 3.57 -68.17
C SER A 66 16.38 4.30 -67.79
N LEU A 67 17.20 3.72 -66.90
CA LEU A 67 18.65 3.99 -66.80
C LEU A 67 19.48 2.72 -66.49
N PRO A 68 20.79 2.66 -66.85
CA PRO A 68 21.50 1.44 -67.21
C PRO A 68 22.65 1.01 -66.27
N LYS A 69 23.24 -0.12 -66.64
CA LYS A 69 24.32 -0.96 -66.07
C LYS A 69 25.64 -0.24 -65.73
N SER A 70 26.35 -0.75 -64.72
CA SER A 70 27.79 -0.51 -64.47
C SER A 70 28.66 -1.77 -64.76
N PRO A 71 29.96 -1.63 -65.08
CA PRO A 71 30.77 -2.66 -65.73
C PRO A 71 31.79 -3.36 -64.81
N SER A 72 32.21 -4.54 -65.25
CA SER A 72 33.26 -5.42 -64.73
C SER A 72 34.68 -5.05 -65.18
N SER A 73 35.68 -5.18 -64.30
CA SER A 73 37.10 -5.52 -64.56
C SER A 73 37.83 -5.61 -63.19
N LEU A 74 38.91 -6.33 -62.89
CA LEU A 74 39.91 -7.16 -63.58
C LEU A 74 40.80 -7.81 -62.48
N LEU A 75 41.62 -8.82 -62.87
CA LEU A 75 42.78 -9.48 -62.21
C LEU A 75 42.54 -10.98 -61.88
N LYS A 76 42.91 -11.94 -62.75
CA LYS A 76 44.24 -12.58 -62.95
C LYS A 76 44.91 -12.93 -61.59
N GLY A 77 45.20 -14.16 -61.17
CA GLY A 77 45.42 -15.47 -61.83
C GLY A 77 46.81 -15.98 -61.39
N SER A 78 46.94 -17.19 -60.83
CA SER A 78 48.21 -17.96 -60.74
C SER A 78 48.00 -19.41 -60.28
N ASN A 79 48.74 -20.32 -60.91
CA ASN A 79 48.63 -21.78 -61.00
C ASN A 79 49.13 -22.56 -59.75
N CYS A 80 48.64 -23.79 -59.54
CA CYS A 80 49.44 -25.03 -59.73
C CYS A 80 48.74 -26.35 -59.33
N ASN A 81 48.75 -27.28 -60.31
CA ASN A 81 48.99 -28.73 -60.28
C ASN A 81 48.23 -29.69 -59.33
N LEU A 82 47.48 -30.58 -60.00
CA LEU A 82 47.05 -31.92 -59.57
C LEU A 82 48.07 -32.98 -60.00
N GLN A 83 48.25 -34.00 -59.14
CA GLN A 83 48.67 -35.41 -59.35
C GLN A 83 49.66 -35.85 -58.24
N GLN A 84 49.54 -36.94 -57.47
CA GLN A 84 48.91 -38.26 -57.68
C GLN A 84 48.60 -38.98 -56.33
N ILE A 85 47.46 -39.69 -56.30
CA ILE A 85 47.17 -41.07 -55.82
C ILE A 85 47.50 -41.48 -54.36
N GLY A 86 46.47 -41.92 -53.61
CA GLY A 86 46.67 -42.83 -52.47
C GLY A 86 45.54 -42.99 -51.43
N LYS A 87 44.38 -43.55 -51.82
CA LYS A 87 43.39 -44.33 -51.04
C LYS A 87 43.30 -44.15 -49.50
N THR A 88 42.21 -43.53 -49.03
CA THR A 88 41.12 -44.15 -48.19
C THR A 88 39.95 -43.15 -48.02
N ASN A 89 38.75 -43.57 -48.44
CA ASN A 89 37.45 -42.92 -48.22
C ASN A 89 37.07 -42.94 -46.72
N SER A 90 36.28 -42.03 -46.13
CA SER A 90 35.54 -40.86 -46.60
C SER A 90 35.31 -39.95 -45.38
N SER A 91 35.96 -38.78 -45.36
CA SER A 91 35.56 -37.68 -44.49
C SER A 91 34.22 -37.14 -45.00
N SER A 92 33.15 -37.39 -44.26
CA SER A 92 31.87 -36.72 -44.46
C SER A 92 32.07 -35.22 -44.39
N GLN A 93 31.97 -34.57 -45.55
CA GLN A 93 31.84 -33.13 -45.70
C GLN A 93 30.70 -32.66 -44.79
N VAL A 94 31.04 -32.07 -43.65
CA VAL A 94 30.10 -31.23 -42.91
C VAL A 94 29.98 -29.96 -43.74
N THR A 95 29.00 -29.95 -44.62
CA THR A 95 28.49 -28.71 -45.19
C THR A 95 28.07 -27.83 -44.02
N HIS A 96 28.88 -26.82 -43.68
CA HIS A 96 28.44 -25.71 -42.86
C HIS A 96 27.38 -24.93 -43.67
N HIS A 97 26.16 -25.47 -43.71
CA HIS A 97 24.99 -24.64 -43.93
C HIS A 97 24.95 -23.70 -42.74
N SER A 98 25.44 -22.47 -42.93
CA SER A 98 25.10 -21.35 -42.07
C SER A 98 23.58 -21.38 -41.90
N LYS A 99 23.11 -21.73 -40.70
CA LYS A 99 21.68 -21.74 -40.38
C LYS A 99 21.24 -20.28 -40.35
N THR A 100 20.83 -19.77 -41.51
CA THR A 100 20.36 -18.39 -41.71
C THR A 100 18.96 -18.15 -41.14
N LYS A 101 18.31 -19.18 -40.57
CA LYS A 101 16.97 -19.09 -39.97
C LYS A 101 16.94 -19.77 -38.60
N LEU A 102 16.36 -19.09 -37.62
CA LEU A 102 16.07 -19.65 -36.29
C LEU A 102 14.92 -20.67 -36.38
N THR A 103 14.99 -21.75 -35.61
CA THR A 103 13.86 -22.70 -35.48
C THR A 103 12.84 -22.16 -34.47
N LEU A 104 11.58 -22.61 -34.53
CA LEU A 104 10.54 -22.19 -33.58
C LEU A 104 10.92 -22.49 -32.13
N ASP A 105 11.55 -23.64 -31.86
CA ASP A 105 12.01 -24.00 -30.50
C ASP A 105 13.14 -23.11 -30.00
N ILE A 106 13.99 -22.60 -30.89
CA ILE A 106 14.98 -21.58 -30.52
C ILE A 106 14.27 -20.25 -30.25
N ILE A 107 13.37 -19.81 -31.13
CA ILE A 107 12.61 -18.56 -30.97
C ILE A 107 11.80 -18.57 -29.66
N ARG A 108 11.18 -19.70 -29.29
CA ARG A 108 10.43 -19.87 -28.02
C ARG A 108 11.28 -19.55 -26.79
N LYS A 109 12.57 -19.89 -26.81
CA LYS A 109 13.52 -19.66 -25.71
C LYS A 109 14.04 -18.23 -25.61
N LEU A 110 13.90 -17.41 -26.66
CA LEU A 110 14.38 -16.03 -26.65
C LEU A 110 13.41 -15.11 -25.86
N PRO A 111 13.89 -14.16 -25.05
CA PRO A 111 13.03 -13.12 -24.47
C PRO A 111 12.52 -12.17 -25.56
N LYS A 112 11.24 -11.77 -25.50
CA LYS A 112 10.56 -10.93 -26.51
C LYS A 112 9.60 -9.97 -25.82
N ALA A 113 9.48 -8.74 -26.32
CA ALA A 113 8.47 -7.77 -25.91
C ALA A 113 7.30 -7.79 -26.92
N GLU A 114 6.07 -7.73 -26.43
CA GLU A 114 4.85 -7.68 -27.24
C GLU A 114 4.16 -6.33 -26.99
N LEU A 115 4.09 -5.48 -28.02
CA LEU A 115 3.74 -4.06 -27.88
C LEU A 115 2.30 -3.73 -28.29
N HIS A 116 1.64 -4.60 -29.05
CA HIS A 116 0.32 -4.34 -29.63
C HIS A 116 -0.61 -5.51 -29.32
N ARG A 117 -1.43 -5.36 -28.28
CA ARG A 117 -2.27 -6.42 -27.73
C ARG A 117 -3.62 -5.86 -27.30
N HIS A 118 -4.68 -6.31 -27.96
CA HIS A 118 -6.07 -5.96 -27.62
C HIS A 118 -6.65 -6.98 -26.63
N LEU A 119 -7.20 -6.52 -25.52
CA LEU A 119 -7.63 -7.39 -24.41
C LEU A 119 -8.85 -8.25 -24.79
N ASP A 120 -9.87 -7.59 -25.34
CA ASP A 120 -11.10 -8.16 -25.90
C ASP A 120 -10.83 -9.21 -26.99
N GLY A 121 -9.83 -8.98 -27.84
CA GLY A 121 -9.41 -9.94 -28.86
C GLY A 121 -8.53 -11.08 -28.37
N SER A 122 -8.25 -11.14 -27.07
CA SER A 122 -7.23 -12.06 -26.55
C SER A 122 -7.62 -12.87 -25.33
N VAL A 123 -8.86 -12.75 -24.85
CA VAL A 123 -9.33 -13.57 -23.72
C VAL A 123 -9.16 -15.06 -24.05
N ARG A 124 -8.67 -15.86 -23.09
CA ARG A 124 -8.49 -17.30 -23.31
C ARG A 124 -9.86 -17.95 -23.53
N VAL A 125 -9.95 -18.89 -24.45
CA VAL A 125 -11.19 -19.62 -24.77
C VAL A 125 -11.78 -20.28 -23.52
N GLU A 126 -10.92 -20.86 -22.69
CA GLU A 126 -11.30 -21.49 -21.42
C GLU A 126 -11.91 -20.46 -20.46
N THR A 127 -11.35 -19.24 -20.40
CA THR A 127 -11.90 -18.13 -19.60
C THR A 127 -13.23 -17.63 -20.15
N ILE A 128 -13.42 -17.60 -21.47
CA ILE A 128 -14.72 -17.26 -22.08
C ILE A 128 -15.78 -18.29 -21.65
N ILE A 129 -15.45 -19.58 -21.71
CA ILE A 129 -16.33 -20.69 -21.30
C ILE A 129 -16.67 -20.63 -19.81
N GLU A 130 -15.66 -20.44 -18.94
CA GLU A 130 -15.84 -20.29 -17.49
C GLU A 130 -16.81 -19.14 -17.19
N LEU A 131 -16.51 -17.95 -17.73
CA LEU A 131 -17.30 -16.75 -17.50
C LEU A 131 -18.72 -16.87 -18.08
N ALA A 132 -18.90 -17.52 -19.22
CA ALA A 132 -20.22 -17.76 -19.80
C ALA A 132 -21.09 -18.66 -18.92
N LYS A 133 -20.51 -19.75 -18.39
CA LYS A 133 -21.20 -20.66 -17.46
C LYS A 133 -21.60 -19.96 -16.16
N GLU A 134 -20.67 -19.19 -15.58
CA GLU A 134 -20.93 -18.43 -14.35
C GLU A 134 -22.02 -17.36 -14.55
N GLN A 135 -22.09 -16.76 -15.74
CA GLN A 135 -23.00 -15.65 -16.02
C GLN A 135 -24.33 -16.06 -16.65
N GLY A 136 -24.48 -17.32 -17.09
CA GLY A 136 -25.61 -17.78 -17.89
C GLY A 136 -25.65 -17.18 -19.30
N VAL A 137 -24.48 -16.90 -19.89
CA VAL A 137 -24.39 -16.41 -21.28
C VAL A 137 -24.30 -17.62 -22.20
N ASP A 138 -25.20 -17.73 -23.17
CA ASP A 138 -25.14 -18.79 -24.17
C ASP A 138 -24.02 -18.52 -25.17
N LEU A 139 -23.14 -19.51 -25.32
CA LEU A 139 -22.08 -19.50 -26.33
C LEU A 139 -22.46 -20.44 -27.48
N PRO A 140 -21.95 -20.20 -28.70
CA PRO A 140 -22.16 -21.11 -29.83
C PRO A 140 -21.63 -22.54 -29.58
N SER A 141 -20.63 -22.69 -28.70
CA SER A 141 -20.17 -23.98 -28.17
C SER A 141 -19.48 -23.77 -26.83
N PHE A 142 -19.57 -24.77 -25.95
CA PHE A 142 -18.81 -24.85 -24.70
C PHE A 142 -17.62 -25.84 -24.80
N ASP A 143 -17.40 -26.43 -25.98
CA ASP A 143 -16.18 -27.17 -26.28
C ASP A 143 -15.05 -26.19 -26.61
N VAL A 144 -13.87 -26.41 -26.02
CA VAL A 144 -12.73 -25.49 -26.15
C VAL A 144 -12.23 -25.42 -27.58
N GLU A 145 -12.18 -26.54 -28.32
CA GLU A 145 -11.62 -26.57 -29.67
C GLU A 145 -12.60 -26.03 -30.70
N GLU A 146 -13.90 -26.29 -30.53
CA GLU A 146 -14.93 -25.67 -31.36
C GLU A 146 -15.00 -24.15 -31.14
N LEU A 147 -15.03 -23.70 -29.89
CA LEU A 147 -15.09 -22.26 -29.61
C LEU A 147 -13.81 -21.56 -30.06
N ARG A 148 -12.63 -22.20 -29.91
CA ARG A 148 -11.35 -21.68 -30.42
C ARG A 148 -11.43 -21.38 -31.91
N LYS A 149 -12.07 -22.24 -32.71
CA LYS A 149 -12.26 -22.01 -34.15
C LYS A 149 -13.18 -20.82 -34.44
N LEU A 150 -14.17 -20.57 -33.59
CA LEU A 150 -15.13 -19.47 -33.77
C LEU A 150 -14.57 -18.11 -33.35
N VAL A 151 -13.67 -18.08 -32.36
CA VAL A 151 -13.02 -16.84 -31.90
C VAL A 151 -11.67 -16.56 -32.57
N SER A 152 -11.20 -17.46 -33.44
CA SER A 152 -9.95 -17.31 -34.20
C SER A 152 -10.26 -17.08 -35.67
N VAL A 153 -9.42 -16.28 -36.33
CA VAL A 153 -9.58 -15.94 -37.74
C VAL A 153 -8.53 -16.67 -38.58
N THR A 154 -8.92 -17.24 -39.71
CA THR A 154 -8.04 -17.95 -40.65
C THR A 154 -7.53 -17.02 -41.76
N ASN A 155 -6.51 -17.46 -42.51
CA ASN A 155 -5.84 -16.64 -43.54
C ASN A 155 -6.72 -16.27 -44.75
N ASP A 156 -7.90 -16.86 -44.87
CA ASP A 156 -8.92 -16.59 -45.88
C ASP A 156 -9.91 -15.49 -45.48
N CYS A 157 -9.74 -14.85 -44.32
CA CYS A 157 -10.52 -13.68 -43.89
C CYS A 157 -10.48 -12.55 -44.92
N THR A 158 -11.66 -12.12 -45.36
CA THR A 158 -11.82 -11.23 -46.52
C THR A 158 -11.96 -9.76 -46.15
N SER A 159 -12.27 -9.43 -44.90
CA SER A 159 -12.49 -8.06 -44.44
C SER A 159 -12.24 -7.87 -42.95
N LEU A 160 -11.98 -6.63 -42.52
CA LEU A 160 -11.89 -6.27 -41.10
C LEU A 160 -13.20 -6.57 -40.35
N VAL A 161 -14.34 -6.42 -41.01
CA VAL A 161 -15.66 -6.73 -40.42
C VAL A 161 -15.78 -8.21 -40.07
N GLU A 162 -15.26 -9.09 -40.93
CA GLU A 162 -15.21 -10.53 -40.67
C GLU A 162 -14.27 -10.86 -39.51
N TYR A 163 -13.09 -10.23 -39.45
CA TYR A 163 -12.12 -10.38 -38.36
C TYR A 163 -12.73 -10.04 -37.00
N LEU A 164 -13.50 -8.95 -36.93
CA LEU A 164 -14.10 -8.46 -35.68
C LEU A 164 -15.24 -9.36 -35.15
N ARG A 165 -15.80 -10.29 -35.93
CA ARG A 165 -16.86 -11.20 -35.44
C ARG A 165 -16.40 -12.09 -34.29
N GLY A 166 -15.12 -12.45 -34.25
CA GLY A 166 -14.56 -13.21 -33.11
C GLY A 166 -14.64 -12.43 -31.79
N PHE A 167 -14.63 -11.09 -31.87
CA PHE A 167 -14.73 -10.21 -30.70
C PHE A 167 -16.15 -10.21 -30.13
N ASP A 168 -17.20 -10.43 -30.92
CA ASP A 168 -18.58 -10.44 -30.41
C ASP A 168 -18.76 -11.49 -29.31
N ILE A 169 -18.11 -12.64 -29.45
CA ILE A 169 -18.14 -13.74 -28.48
C ILE A 169 -17.39 -13.36 -27.21
N SER A 170 -16.17 -12.83 -27.31
CA SER A 170 -15.41 -12.42 -26.11
C SER A 170 -16.05 -11.22 -25.42
N LEU A 171 -16.56 -10.24 -26.18
CA LEU A 171 -17.30 -9.10 -25.65
C LEU A 171 -18.56 -9.54 -24.91
N SER A 172 -19.27 -10.58 -25.38
CA SER A 172 -20.51 -11.06 -24.74
C SER A 172 -20.34 -11.44 -23.27
N VAL A 173 -19.18 -12.00 -22.90
CA VAL A 173 -18.87 -12.39 -21.52
C VAL A 173 -18.20 -11.28 -20.71
N MET A 174 -17.83 -10.17 -21.35
CA MET A 174 -17.17 -9.01 -20.74
C MET A 174 -18.14 -7.90 -20.30
N GLN A 175 -19.45 -8.10 -20.42
CA GLN A 175 -20.44 -7.05 -20.13
C GLN A 175 -20.70 -6.82 -18.62
N LYS A 176 -20.26 -7.72 -17.75
CA LYS A 176 -20.45 -7.61 -16.29
C LYS A 176 -19.15 -7.20 -15.59
N ARG A 177 -19.28 -6.35 -14.56
CA ARG A 177 -18.17 -5.83 -13.74
C ARG A 177 -17.21 -6.93 -13.28
N TYR A 178 -17.75 -8.00 -12.67
CA TYR A 178 -16.99 -9.15 -12.19
C TYR A 178 -16.15 -9.82 -13.28
N SER A 179 -16.68 -9.92 -14.51
CA SER A 179 -16.02 -10.57 -15.64
C SER A 179 -14.81 -9.78 -16.13
N ILE A 180 -14.94 -8.45 -16.22
CA ILE A 180 -13.82 -7.57 -16.59
C ILE A 180 -12.72 -7.66 -15.53
N THR A 181 -13.08 -7.64 -14.24
CA THR A 181 -12.12 -7.81 -13.14
C THR A 181 -11.39 -9.16 -13.21
N GLN A 182 -12.14 -10.25 -13.47
CA GLN A 182 -11.60 -11.60 -13.63
C GLN A 182 -10.59 -11.70 -14.79
N ILE A 183 -10.85 -10.99 -15.89
CA ILE A 183 -9.94 -10.93 -17.04
C ILE A 183 -8.71 -10.09 -16.69
N ALA A 184 -8.89 -8.88 -16.15
CA ALA A 184 -7.79 -7.98 -15.79
C ALA A 184 -6.76 -8.65 -14.88
N TRP A 185 -7.21 -9.33 -13.81
CA TRP A 185 -6.32 -10.08 -12.90
C TRP A 185 -5.51 -11.18 -13.62
N ARG A 186 -6.13 -11.93 -14.54
CA ARG A 186 -5.45 -12.99 -15.31
C ARG A 186 -4.37 -12.43 -16.25
N TYR A 187 -4.44 -11.14 -16.56
CA TYR A 187 -3.53 -10.42 -17.45
C TYR A 187 -2.48 -9.56 -16.74
N ARG A 188 -2.45 -9.55 -15.39
CA ARG A 188 -1.55 -8.68 -14.63
C ARG A 188 -0.07 -8.85 -15.00
N ASP A 189 0.37 -10.09 -15.21
CA ASP A 189 1.75 -10.42 -15.55
C ASP A 189 2.03 -10.31 -17.06
N ARG A 190 1.10 -9.68 -17.81
CA ARG A 190 1.12 -9.55 -19.28
C ARG A 190 0.78 -8.12 -19.73
N GLY A 191 1.11 -7.13 -18.91
CA GLY A 191 1.01 -5.71 -19.24
C GLY A 191 -0.17 -4.97 -18.60
N VAL A 192 -1.11 -5.65 -17.93
CA VAL A 192 -2.14 -4.97 -17.13
C VAL A 192 -1.56 -4.60 -15.77
N CYS A 193 -1.26 -3.32 -15.54
CA CYS A 193 -0.66 -2.88 -14.27
C CYS A 193 -1.69 -2.51 -13.20
N ALA A 194 -2.92 -2.17 -13.59
CA ALA A 194 -4.00 -1.83 -12.67
C ALA A 194 -5.39 -1.94 -13.31
N PHE A 195 -6.41 -1.86 -12.46
CA PHE A 195 -7.82 -1.76 -12.82
C PHE A 195 -8.32 -0.32 -12.63
N ASP A 196 -9.04 0.22 -13.61
CA ASP A 196 -9.59 1.57 -13.55
C ASP A 196 -11.13 1.55 -13.57
N LEU A 197 -11.77 2.47 -12.84
CA LEU A 197 -13.18 2.77 -12.96
C LEU A 197 -13.36 4.23 -13.39
N ALA A 198 -13.87 4.41 -14.62
CA ALA A 198 -14.23 5.69 -15.19
C ALA A 198 -15.67 5.66 -15.74
N GLY A 199 -16.38 6.78 -15.63
CA GLY A 199 -17.77 6.93 -16.05
C GLY A 199 -18.45 8.13 -15.38
N PRO A 200 -19.74 8.39 -15.67
CA PRO A 200 -20.47 9.46 -15.00
C PRO A 200 -20.50 9.20 -13.49
N GLU A 201 -20.06 10.15 -12.68
CA GLU A 201 -20.05 10.00 -11.22
C GLU A 201 -21.41 10.33 -10.59
N ASN A 202 -22.04 11.41 -11.07
CA ASN A 202 -23.27 11.94 -10.48
C ASN A 202 -24.41 10.92 -10.61
N GLY A 203 -24.93 10.45 -9.48
CA GLY A 203 -25.94 9.40 -9.41
C GLY A 203 -25.42 7.97 -9.52
N PHE A 204 -24.11 7.76 -9.77
CA PHE A 204 -23.50 6.45 -9.96
C PHE A 204 -22.26 6.28 -9.06
N SER A 205 -22.47 6.34 -7.75
CA SER A 205 -21.40 6.17 -6.76
C SER A 205 -20.58 4.89 -6.98
N SER A 206 -19.25 5.03 -6.86
CA SER A 206 -18.28 3.94 -7.00
C SER A 206 -18.51 2.81 -5.99
N LYS A 207 -19.09 3.08 -4.82
CA LYS A 207 -19.43 2.05 -3.82
C LYS A 207 -20.36 0.95 -4.35
N ASN A 208 -21.15 1.25 -5.39
CA ASN A 208 -22.00 0.25 -6.07
C ASN A 208 -21.17 -0.82 -6.80
N HIS A 209 -19.86 -0.60 -6.93
CA HIS A 209 -18.89 -1.50 -7.55
C HIS A 209 -17.98 -2.19 -6.51
N ALA A 210 -18.23 -2.01 -5.20
CA ALA A 210 -17.35 -2.51 -4.13
C ALA A 210 -17.05 -4.01 -4.24
N SER A 211 -18.02 -4.85 -4.64
CA SER A 211 -17.81 -6.29 -4.82
C SER A 211 -16.84 -6.65 -5.96
N ALA A 212 -16.75 -5.81 -7.00
CA ALA A 212 -15.76 -5.98 -8.05
C ALA A 212 -14.37 -5.61 -7.55
N PHE A 213 -14.25 -4.52 -6.78
CA PHE A 213 -12.99 -4.10 -6.18
C PHE A 213 -12.51 -5.05 -5.08
N GLU A 214 -13.43 -5.68 -4.34
CA GLU A 214 -13.08 -6.78 -3.44
C GLU A 214 -12.32 -7.90 -4.17
N LEU A 215 -12.76 -8.26 -5.39
CA LEU A 215 -12.03 -9.22 -6.21
C LEU A 215 -10.68 -8.65 -6.67
N VAL A 216 -10.61 -7.39 -7.13
CA VAL A 216 -9.34 -6.70 -7.48
C VAL A 216 -8.32 -6.83 -6.35
N HIS A 217 -8.73 -6.55 -5.11
CA HIS A 217 -7.87 -6.57 -3.92
C HIS A 217 -7.50 -7.97 -3.45
N ARG A 218 -8.46 -8.93 -3.42
CA ARG A 218 -8.17 -10.36 -3.13
C ARG A 218 -7.18 -10.94 -4.14
N LYS A 219 -7.14 -10.36 -5.32
CA LYS A 219 -6.21 -10.66 -6.39
C LYS A 219 -5.02 -9.69 -6.43
N MET A 220 -4.74 -8.90 -5.40
CA MET A 220 -3.53 -8.05 -5.31
C MET A 220 -3.27 -7.22 -6.58
N LEU A 221 -4.32 -6.80 -7.29
CA LEU A 221 -4.20 -5.90 -8.44
C LEU A 221 -4.39 -4.48 -7.94
N ASN A 222 -3.54 -3.56 -8.42
CA ASN A 222 -3.67 -2.14 -8.08
C ASN A 222 -4.88 -1.53 -8.80
N CYS A 223 -5.41 -0.43 -8.29
CA CYS A 223 -6.50 0.29 -8.93
C CYS A 223 -6.37 1.82 -8.86
N THR A 224 -6.90 2.46 -9.90
CA THR A 224 -7.18 3.90 -9.91
C THR A 224 -8.69 4.10 -10.15
N LEU A 225 -9.23 5.21 -9.69
CA LEU A 225 -10.66 5.51 -9.86
C LEU A 225 -10.84 6.98 -10.20
N HIS A 226 -11.52 7.24 -11.31
CA HIS A 226 -12.02 8.56 -11.64
C HIS A 226 -13.04 9.00 -10.57
N SER A 227 -12.74 10.07 -9.83
CA SER A 227 -13.68 10.61 -8.85
C SER A 227 -13.40 12.05 -8.46
N GLY A 228 -14.44 12.79 -8.11
CA GLY A 228 -14.37 14.19 -7.71
C GLY A 228 -14.20 15.16 -8.87
N GLU A 229 -14.53 14.77 -10.10
CA GLU A 229 -14.63 15.67 -11.27
C GLU A 229 -16.08 16.10 -11.52
N ALA A 230 -17.00 15.13 -11.61
CA ALA A 230 -18.40 15.35 -11.96
C ALA A 230 -19.35 15.22 -10.74
N SER A 231 -18.80 14.91 -9.56
CA SER A 231 -19.51 14.81 -8.29
C SER A 231 -18.66 15.38 -7.15
N GLY A 232 -19.30 15.63 -6.00
CA GLY A 232 -18.64 16.22 -4.83
C GLY A 232 -17.57 15.31 -4.20
N TRP A 233 -16.95 15.81 -3.15
CA TRP A 233 -15.92 15.10 -2.39
C TRP A 233 -16.35 13.71 -1.88
N GLU A 234 -17.65 13.44 -1.73
CA GLU A 234 -18.19 12.13 -1.34
C GLU A 234 -17.84 11.03 -2.35
N SER A 235 -17.74 11.36 -3.64
CA SER A 235 -17.32 10.42 -4.69
C SER A 235 -15.88 9.95 -4.47
N ILE A 236 -14.99 10.88 -4.09
CA ILE A 236 -13.59 10.58 -3.75
C ILE A 236 -13.54 9.70 -2.50
N GLN A 237 -14.33 10.04 -1.48
CA GLN A 237 -14.44 9.22 -0.28
C GLN A 237 -14.91 7.79 -0.62
N ASP A 238 -15.92 7.65 -1.47
CA ASP A 238 -16.45 6.34 -1.83
C ASP A 238 -15.40 5.48 -2.55
N SER A 239 -14.64 6.10 -3.46
CA SER A 239 -13.54 5.46 -4.19
C SER A 239 -12.41 4.99 -3.26
N ILE A 240 -12.01 5.81 -2.29
CA ILE A 240 -10.96 5.44 -1.33
C ILE A 240 -11.47 4.37 -0.33
N ARG A 241 -12.68 4.52 0.21
CA ARG A 241 -13.14 3.75 1.38
C ARG A 241 -13.85 2.43 1.07
N TYR A 242 -14.49 2.34 -0.10
CA TYR A 242 -15.23 1.14 -0.51
C TYR A 242 -14.57 0.42 -1.69
N CYS A 243 -13.77 1.12 -2.50
CA CYS A 243 -13.10 0.55 -3.68
C CYS A 243 -11.57 0.49 -3.54
N GLY A 244 -11.01 0.93 -2.40
CA GLY A 244 -9.59 0.80 -2.08
C GLY A 244 -8.64 1.46 -3.09
N ALA A 245 -9.05 2.60 -3.67
CA ALA A 245 -8.30 3.31 -4.70
C ALA A 245 -6.83 3.56 -4.30
N ASN A 246 -5.87 3.11 -5.11
CA ASN A 246 -4.46 3.45 -4.93
C ASN A 246 -4.16 4.87 -5.44
N ARG A 247 -4.93 5.36 -6.43
CA ARG A 247 -4.88 6.72 -6.97
C ARG A 247 -6.30 7.21 -7.28
N ILE A 248 -6.46 8.53 -7.29
CA ILE A 248 -7.71 9.19 -7.67
C ILE A 248 -7.51 9.98 -8.95
N GLY A 249 -8.33 9.70 -9.95
CA GLY A 249 -8.44 10.48 -11.18
C GLY A 249 -9.18 11.80 -10.93
N HIS A 250 -8.61 12.91 -11.39
CA HIS A 250 -9.13 14.28 -11.34
C HIS A 250 -9.19 14.91 -9.93
N GLY A 251 -10.05 14.41 -9.04
CA GLY A 251 -10.11 14.83 -7.62
C GLY A 251 -10.35 16.31 -7.35
N THR A 252 -10.88 17.09 -8.31
CA THR A 252 -11.03 18.55 -8.22
C THR A 252 -11.91 19.02 -7.06
N HIS A 253 -12.89 18.21 -6.66
CA HIS A 253 -13.80 18.51 -5.55
C HIS A 253 -13.22 18.14 -4.17
N LEU A 254 -11.99 17.61 -4.06
CA LEU A 254 -11.37 17.26 -2.77
C LEU A 254 -11.29 18.46 -1.81
N LYS A 255 -11.06 19.68 -2.32
CA LYS A 255 -10.97 20.93 -1.55
C LYS A 255 -12.21 21.23 -0.70
N GLU A 256 -13.36 20.64 -1.03
CA GLU A 256 -14.63 20.88 -0.33
C GLU A 256 -14.67 20.24 1.06
N ASN A 257 -13.79 19.27 1.34
CA ASN A 257 -13.72 18.59 2.63
C ASN A 257 -12.29 18.60 3.20
N PRO A 258 -12.02 19.46 4.19
CA PRO A 258 -10.69 19.55 4.82
C PRO A 258 -10.24 18.26 5.51
N ASP A 259 -11.16 17.50 6.13
CA ASP A 259 -10.84 16.24 6.81
C ASP A 259 -10.39 15.16 5.81
N LEU A 260 -11.07 15.07 4.66
CA LEU A 260 -10.69 14.16 3.57
C LEU A 260 -9.40 14.61 2.88
N THR A 261 -9.22 15.92 2.66
CA THR A 261 -7.97 16.51 2.15
C THR A 261 -6.79 16.14 3.07
N GLN A 262 -6.96 16.33 4.38
CA GLN A 262 -5.98 15.93 5.39
C GLN A 262 -5.71 14.42 5.35
N TYR A 263 -6.75 13.60 5.21
CA TYR A 263 -6.60 12.16 5.09
C TYR A 263 -5.79 11.77 3.84
N VAL A 264 -6.11 12.32 2.67
CA VAL A 264 -5.38 12.10 1.40
C VAL A 264 -3.91 12.49 1.53
N ALA A 265 -3.63 13.68 2.09
CA ALA A 265 -2.26 14.12 2.34
C ALA A 265 -1.52 13.21 3.33
N ASN A 266 -2.21 12.79 4.40
CA ASN A 266 -1.64 11.91 5.42
C ASN A 266 -1.25 10.54 4.87
N HIS A 267 -2.09 9.99 4.00
CA HIS A 267 -1.92 8.66 3.40
C HIS A 267 -1.13 8.71 2.08
N ARG A 268 -0.80 9.92 1.61
CA ARG A 268 -0.05 10.16 0.36
C ARG A 268 -0.73 9.52 -0.86
N ILE A 269 -2.07 9.53 -0.88
CA ILE A 269 -2.88 9.03 -2.00
C ILE A 269 -2.68 10.01 -3.18
N PRO A 270 -2.12 9.57 -4.32
CA PRO A 270 -1.90 10.43 -5.47
C PRO A 270 -3.21 10.89 -6.11
N ILE A 271 -3.25 12.18 -6.45
CA ILE A 271 -4.33 12.78 -7.24
C ILE A 271 -3.79 13.09 -8.64
N GLU A 272 -4.38 12.46 -9.65
CA GLU A 272 -4.10 12.73 -11.06
C GLU A 272 -4.85 14.01 -11.44
N ILE A 273 -4.13 15.05 -11.87
CA ILE A 273 -4.72 16.37 -12.19
C ILE A 273 -4.67 16.64 -13.70
N CYS A 274 -5.81 16.99 -14.28
CA CYS A 274 -5.99 17.10 -15.72
C CYS A 274 -6.57 18.49 -16.05
N ILE A 275 -5.78 19.55 -15.91
CA ILE A 275 -6.27 20.94 -15.80
C ILE A 275 -7.08 21.35 -17.02
N THR A 276 -6.57 21.05 -18.23
CA THR A 276 -7.27 21.39 -19.46
C THR A 276 -8.59 20.64 -19.57
N SER A 277 -8.59 19.34 -19.25
CA SER A 277 -9.80 18.52 -19.23
C SER A 277 -10.82 19.05 -18.21
N ASN A 278 -10.39 19.35 -16.98
CA ASN A 278 -11.27 19.85 -15.92
C ASN A 278 -11.99 21.17 -16.29
N LEU A 279 -11.34 22.05 -17.05
CA LEU A 279 -11.98 23.26 -17.58
C LEU A 279 -12.96 22.95 -18.72
N GLN A 280 -12.61 22.02 -19.60
CA GLN A 280 -13.42 21.63 -20.76
C GLN A 280 -14.69 20.88 -20.32
N THR A 281 -14.57 19.97 -19.34
CA THR A 281 -15.68 19.20 -18.72
C THR A 281 -16.56 20.05 -17.80
N LYS A 282 -16.11 21.26 -17.46
CA LYS A 282 -16.78 22.19 -16.53
C LYS A 282 -16.78 21.73 -15.07
N ALA A 283 -15.88 20.82 -14.71
CA ALA A 283 -15.53 20.53 -13.32
C ALA A 283 -15.02 21.79 -12.59
N ILE A 284 -14.31 22.64 -13.33
CA ILE A 284 -14.03 24.04 -12.96
C ILE A 284 -14.51 24.99 -14.04
N GLN A 285 -14.90 26.22 -13.69
CA GLN A 285 -15.39 27.20 -14.67
C GLN A 285 -14.27 28.04 -15.27
N LYS A 286 -13.22 28.29 -14.48
CA LYS A 286 -12.04 29.07 -14.88
C LYS A 286 -10.77 28.44 -14.32
N PHE A 287 -9.64 28.68 -14.97
CA PHE A 287 -8.37 28.12 -14.51
C PHE A 287 -8.01 28.54 -13.08
N GLU A 288 -8.32 29.78 -12.68
CA GLU A 288 -8.00 30.28 -11.33
C GLU A 288 -8.72 29.52 -10.21
N GLU A 289 -9.79 28.77 -10.53
CA GLU A 289 -10.54 27.97 -9.58
C GLU A 289 -9.94 26.56 -9.39
N HIS A 290 -8.98 26.15 -10.23
CA HIS A 290 -8.36 24.83 -10.14
C HIS A 290 -7.54 24.71 -8.85
N PRO A 291 -7.74 23.64 -8.04
CA PRO A 291 -7.08 23.51 -6.74
C PRO A 291 -5.61 23.07 -6.80
N VAL A 292 -4.94 23.12 -7.96
CA VAL A 292 -3.60 22.49 -8.13
C VAL A 292 -2.57 23.12 -7.21
N ARG A 293 -2.56 24.45 -7.12
CA ARG A 293 -1.66 25.19 -6.24
C ARG A 293 -1.94 24.90 -4.78
N GLU A 294 -3.22 25.03 -4.40
CA GLU A 294 -3.71 24.77 -3.03
C GLU A 294 -3.36 23.35 -2.58
N PHE A 295 -3.61 22.34 -3.41
CA PHE A 295 -3.29 20.95 -3.11
C PHE A 295 -1.80 20.70 -2.95
N PHE A 296 -0.96 21.27 -3.81
CA PHE A 296 0.48 21.12 -3.69
C PHE A 296 0.98 21.75 -2.40
N ASP A 297 0.52 22.97 -2.10
CA ASP A 297 0.88 23.70 -0.89
C ASP A 297 0.42 22.95 0.35
N TYR A 298 -0.76 22.32 0.30
CA TYR A 298 -1.27 21.45 1.37
C TYR A 298 -0.44 20.17 1.58
N GLY A 299 0.39 19.79 0.61
CA GLY A 299 1.25 18.61 0.67
C GLY A 299 0.67 17.36 0.02
N ILE A 300 -0.31 17.50 -0.88
CA ILE A 300 -0.86 16.38 -1.65
C ILE A 300 0.16 15.91 -2.70
N VAL A 301 0.16 14.60 -3.00
CA VAL A 301 0.91 14.03 -4.12
C VAL A 301 0.11 14.30 -5.40
N LEU A 302 0.58 15.23 -6.21
CA LEU A 302 -0.09 15.60 -7.46
C LEU A 302 0.65 15.03 -8.66
N VAL A 303 -0.10 14.45 -9.59
CA VAL A 303 0.42 13.87 -10.83
C VAL A 303 -0.26 14.55 -12.01
N PRO A 304 0.42 15.50 -12.70
CA PRO A 304 -0.10 16.07 -13.93
C PRO A 304 -0.35 15.02 -14.99
N CYS A 305 -1.54 15.04 -15.58
CA CYS A 305 -2.04 14.12 -16.58
C CYS A 305 -2.81 14.89 -17.65
N THR A 306 -2.99 14.29 -18.82
CA THR A 306 -3.75 14.91 -19.93
C THR A 306 -5.20 14.47 -19.98
N ASP A 307 -5.57 13.42 -19.22
CA ASP A 307 -6.80 12.64 -19.39
C ASP A 307 -6.94 12.06 -20.80
N ASN A 308 -7.30 12.90 -21.78
CA ASN A 308 -7.47 12.54 -23.19
C ASN A 308 -6.71 13.50 -24.11
N THR A 309 -5.52 13.11 -24.60
CA THR A 309 -4.67 14.00 -25.45
C THR A 309 -5.37 14.50 -26.72
N THR A 310 -6.15 13.63 -27.38
CA THR A 310 -6.83 13.98 -28.65
C THR A 310 -8.10 14.81 -28.43
N VAL A 311 -8.89 14.48 -27.41
CA VAL A 311 -10.16 15.18 -27.14
C VAL A 311 -9.88 16.56 -26.57
N SER A 312 -8.94 16.65 -25.63
CA SER A 312 -8.56 17.92 -25.01
C SER A 312 -7.60 18.75 -25.86
N ASN A 313 -7.06 18.16 -26.94
CA ASN A 313 -6.06 18.77 -27.82
C ASN A 313 -4.91 19.39 -27.03
N VAL A 314 -4.30 18.57 -26.16
CA VAL A 314 -3.22 18.96 -25.25
C VAL A 314 -2.21 17.82 -25.13
N THR A 315 -0.95 18.18 -24.94
CA THR A 315 0.15 17.28 -24.62
C THR A 315 0.49 17.36 -23.14
N LEU A 316 1.15 16.33 -22.61
CA LEU A 316 1.59 16.36 -21.21
C LEU A 316 2.54 17.54 -20.92
N SER A 317 3.42 17.87 -21.88
CA SER A 317 4.32 19.03 -21.76
C SER A 317 3.56 20.35 -21.66
N GLU A 318 2.46 20.51 -22.40
CA GLU A 318 1.60 21.68 -22.32
C GLU A 318 0.86 21.78 -20.98
N GLU A 319 0.46 20.65 -20.37
CA GLU A 319 -0.09 20.64 -19.00
C GLU A 319 0.92 21.15 -17.96
N TYR A 320 2.17 20.68 -18.02
CA TYR A 320 3.23 21.20 -17.13
C TYR A 320 3.49 22.69 -17.35
N LEU A 321 3.51 23.16 -18.60
CA LEU A 321 3.70 24.58 -18.92
C LEU A 321 2.52 25.44 -18.44
N LEU A 322 1.29 24.92 -18.55
CA LEU A 322 0.09 25.57 -18.02
C LEU A 322 0.16 25.70 -16.50
N ILE A 323 0.56 24.62 -15.79
CA ILE A 323 0.78 24.63 -14.35
C ILE A 323 1.74 25.75 -13.94
N GLN A 324 2.88 25.84 -14.62
CA GLN A 324 3.89 26.87 -14.36
C GLN A 324 3.34 28.29 -14.61
N ASN A 325 2.75 28.53 -15.77
CA ASN A 325 2.35 29.88 -16.19
C ASN A 325 1.12 30.41 -15.45
N GLN A 326 0.14 29.55 -15.18
CA GLN A 326 -1.16 29.97 -14.63
C GLN A 326 -1.21 29.87 -13.10
N PHE A 327 -0.41 28.97 -12.50
CA PHE A 327 -0.45 28.70 -11.06
C PHE A 327 0.86 29.02 -10.34
N GLY A 328 1.84 29.59 -11.05
CA GLY A 328 3.06 30.13 -10.46
C GLY A 328 4.01 29.07 -9.91
N PHE A 329 4.00 27.86 -10.45
CA PHE A 329 4.94 26.81 -10.05
C PHE A 329 6.35 27.13 -10.52
N ASP A 330 7.33 27.01 -9.64
CA ASP A 330 8.74 27.17 -10.02
C ASP A 330 9.33 25.86 -10.60
N VAL A 331 10.57 25.95 -11.12
CA VAL A 331 11.26 24.81 -11.74
C VAL A 331 11.42 23.64 -10.76
N LYS A 332 11.71 23.90 -9.48
CA LYS A 332 11.90 22.85 -8.47
C LYS A 332 10.59 22.13 -8.21
N GLU A 333 9.48 22.87 -8.16
CA GLU A 333 8.16 22.31 -7.98
C GLU A 333 7.71 21.49 -9.19
N ILE A 334 8.05 21.91 -10.41
CA ILE A 334 7.80 21.13 -11.63
C ILE A 334 8.57 19.81 -11.61
N VAL A 335 9.86 19.82 -11.27
CA VAL A 335 10.66 18.59 -11.12
C VAL A 335 10.04 17.66 -10.07
N LYS A 336 9.48 18.22 -9.00
CA LYS A 336 8.79 17.45 -7.95
C LYS A 336 7.48 16.82 -8.43
N LEU A 337 6.70 17.51 -9.26
CA LEU A 337 5.51 16.93 -9.89
C LEU A 337 5.88 15.75 -10.81
N ILE A 338 6.97 15.87 -11.57
CA ILE A 338 7.48 14.77 -12.40
C ILE A 338 7.87 13.57 -11.52
N ASP A 339 8.58 13.82 -10.42
CA ASP A 339 8.99 12.80 -9.46
C ASP A 339 7.78 12.06 -8.84
N TYR A 340 6.72 12.80 -8.50
CA TYR A 340 5.47 12.22 -8.03
C TYR A 340 4.82 11.30 -9.05
N GLY A 341 4.91 11.60 -10.34
CA GLY A 341 4.45 10.72 -11.42
C GLY A 341 5.15 9.36 -11.40
N PHE A 342 6.48 9.34 -11.36
CA PHE A 342 7.24 8.08 -11.28
C PHE A 342 6.90 7.27 -10.03
N ARG A 343 6.80 7.92 -8.87
CA ARG A 343 6.46 7.23 -7.61
C ARG A 343 5.08 6.60 -7.60
N SER A 344 4.14 7.25 -8.27
CA SER A 344 2.75 6.84 -8.30
C SER A 344 2.48 5.78 -9.38
N ALA A 345 3.47 5.47 -10.24
CA ALA A 345 3.33 4.45 -11.27
C ALA A 345 3.07 3.07 -10.67
N PHE A 346 2.21 2.28 -11.34
CA PHE A 346 1.93 0.89 -10.99
C PHE A 346 3.03 -0.02 -11.57
N LEU A 347 4.22 0.09 -11.00
CA LEU A 347 5.41 -0.67 -11.35
C LEU A 347 6.06 -1.18 -10.07
N ASP A 348 6.71 -2.35 -10.18
CA ASP A 348 7.56 -2.88 -9.13
C ASP A 348 8.55 -1.81 -8.62
N LEU A 349 8.75 -1.78 -7.30
CA LEU A 349 9.56 -0.75 -6.64
C LEU A 349 10.96 -0.61 -7.23
N SER A 350 11.61 -1.72 -7.58
CA SER A 350 12.95 -1.71 -8.18
C SER A 350 12.97 -1.02 -9.54
N ILE A 351 11.97 -1.27 -10.38
CA ILE A 351 11.81 -0.64 -11.70
C ILE A 351 11.49 0.85 -11.52
N LYS A 352 10.57 1.16 -10.61
CA LYS A 352 10.17 2.52 -10.24
C LYS A 352 11.36 3.36 -9.80
N ASN A 353 12.18 2.86 -8.88
CA ASN A 353 13.37 3.55 -8.38
C ASN A 353 14.40 3.80 -9.48
N ARG A 354 14.62 2.81 -10.36
CA ARG A 354 15.53 2.95 -11.51
C ARG A 354 15.04 4.03 -12.48
N LEU A 355 13.80 3.95 -12.94
CA LEU A 355 13.24 4.93 -13.89
C LEU A 355 13.23 6.34 -13.31
N ARG A 356 12.92 6.46 -12.02
CA ARG A 356 12.95 7.72 -11.29
C ARG A 356 14.35 8.32 -11.23
N ALA A 357 15.37 7.50 -10.95
CA ALA A 357 16.76 7.94 -10.94
C ALA A 357 17.22 8.40 -12.34
N ASP A 358 16.96 7.58 -13.36
CA ASP A 358 17.27 7.89 -14.76
C ASP A 358 16.63 9.24 -15.18
N ALA A 359 15.36 9.44 -14.81
CA ALA A 359 14.63 10.67 -15.11
C ALA A 359 15.21 11.89 -14.40
N LEU A 360 15.46 11.81 -13.09
CA LEU A 360 16.03 12.93 -12.32
C LEU A 360 17.43 13.31 -12.80
N HIS A 361 18.26 12.33 -13.16
CA HIS A 361 19.57 12.57 -13.75
C HIS A 361 19.45 13.31 -15.09
N THR A 362 18.59 12.81 -15.98
CA THR A 362 18.34 13.45 -17.29
C THR A 362 17.82 14.88 -17.13
N ILE A 363 16.90 15.11 -16.18
CA ILE A 363 16.39 16.45 -15.85
C ILE A 363 17.53 17.37 -15.40
N GLN A 364 18.41 16.89 -14.52
CA GLN A 364 19.54 17.67 -14.04
C GLN A 364 20.47 18.06 -15.19
N GLU A 365 20.81 17.13 -16.09
CA GLU A 365 21.66 17.40 -17.25
C GLU A 365 21.05 18.47 -18.17
N ILE A 366 19.77 18.31 -18.54
CA ILE A 366 19.05 19.25 -19.41
C ILE A 366 18.99 20.64 -18.77
N LEU A 367 18.60 20.74 -17.51
CA LEU A 367 18.44 22.02 -16.84
C LEU A 367 19.80 22.70 -16.63
N SER A 368 20.85 21.94 -16.31
CA SER A 368 22.21 22.49 -16.19
C SER A 368 22.74 23.00 -17.53
N SER A 369 22.48 22.31 -18.65
CA SER A 369 22.90 22.77 -19.98
C SER A 369 22.21 24.06 -20.42
N GLU A 370 20.99 24.30 -19.94
CA GLU A 370 20.21 25.52 -20.21
C GLU A 370 20.48 26.65 -19.20
N GLY A 371 21.48 26.49 -18.30
CA GLY A 371 21.91 27.52 -17.37
C GLY A 371 21.07 27.62 -16.08
N TYR A 372 20.22 26.64 -15.78
CA TYR A 372 19.54 26.54 -14.49
C TYR A 372 20.49 25.93 -13.45
N ASP A 373 20.74 26.66 -12.35
CA ASP A 373 21.53 26.12 -11.23
C ASP A 373 20.68 25.22 -10.32
N LEU A 374 20.80 23.91 -10.54
CA LEU A 374 20.26 22.88 -9.68
C LEU A 374 21.32 22.18 -8.83
N THR A 375 22.56 22.68 -8.79
CA THR A 375 23.63 22.08 -7.96
C THR A 375 23.28 22.16 -6.48
N SER A 376 22.51 23.18 -6.11
CA SER A 376 21.85 23.28 -4.82
C SER A 376 20.63 22.37 -4.67
N SER A 377 20.26 21.46 -5.57
CA SER A 377 19.01 20.68 -5.49
C SER A 377 19.17 19.18 -5.79
N PHE A 378 20.08 18.79 -6.68
CA PHE A 378 20.43 17.39 -6.96
C PHE A 378 21.92 17.33 -7.32
N SER A 379 22.75 16.46 -6.72
CA SER A 379 24.19 16.37 -7.07
C SER A 379 24.42 15.23 -8.06
N ALA A 380 25.26 15.40 -9.09
CA ALA A 380 25.61 14.32 -10.02
C ALA A 380 26.36 13.15 -9.34
N LYS A 381 26.94 13.41 -8.15
CA LYS A 381 27.53 12.42 -7.26
C LYS A 381 26.48 11.44 -6.71
N SER A 382 25.26 11.94 -6.45
CA SER A 382 24.15 11.15 -5.94
C SER A 382 23.84 9.92 -6.80
N ALA A 383 23.90 9.97 -8.13
CA ALA A 383 23.61 8.77 -8.94
C ALA A 383 24.54 7.57 -8.65
N VAL A 384 25.83 7.81 -8.39
CA VAL A 384 26.80 6.76 -8.01
C VAL A 384 26.67 6.42 -6.51
N ASP A 385 26.39 7.41 -5.67
CA ASP A 385 26.20 7.26 -4.22
C ASP A 385 24.84 6.62 -3.85
N LEU A 386 24.00 6.32 -4.85
CA LEU A 386 22.71 5.64 -4.71
C LEU A 386 22.72 4.17 -5.12
N GLY A 387 23.91 3.60 -5.28
CA GLY A 387 24.09 2.19 -5.58
C GLY A 387 23.77 1.82 -7.02
N PHE A 388 23.77 2.79 -7.95
CA PHE A 388 23.58 2.51 -9.37
C PHE A 388 24.93 2.29 -10.05
N ASP A 389 25.30 1.02 -10.19
CA ASP A 389 26.26 0.59 -11.19
C ASP A 389 25.49 0.06 -12.41
N PHE A 390 25.51 0.82 -13.51
CA PHE A 390 24.83 0.44 -14.75
C PHE A 390 25.46 -0.77 -15.46
N ASN A 391 26.61 -1.25 -14.98
CA ASN A 391 27.27 -2.48 -15.44
C ASN A 391 27.23 -3.63 -14.42
N ASN A 392 26.70 -3.41 -13.21
CA ASN A 392 26.79 -4.40 -12.13
C ASN A 392 25.44 -4.63 -11.45
N ARG A 393 25.06 -5.90 -11.35
CA ARG A 393 23.85 -6.31 -10.64
C ARG A 393 24.05 -5.97 -9.17
N ALA A 394 23.23 -5.07 -8.62
CA ALA A 394 23.03 -4.84 -7.17
C ALA A 394 24.05 -5.57 -6.30
N GLU A 395 25.26 -5.01 -6.18
CA GLU A 395 26.16 -5.51 -5.15
C GLU A 395 25.54 -5.10 -3.82
N ILE A 396 25.19 -6.10 -3.02
CA ILE A 396 24.89 -5.94 -1.60
C ILE A 396 26.03 -5.09 -1.05
N LEU A 397 25.72 -3.85 -0.60
CA LEU A 397 26.72 -3.00 0.04
C LEU A 397 27.42 -3.87 1.09
N PRO A 398 28.77 -3.94 1.08
CA PRO A 398 29.48 -4.86 1.94
C PRO A 398 29.09 -4.59 3.38
N VAL A 399 28.74 -5.67 4.08
CA VAL A 399 28.35 -5.64 5.47
C VAL A 399 29.45 -4.97 6.29
N ASP A 400 29.14 -3.84 6.92
CA ASP A 400 30.00 -3.27 7.95
C ASP A 400 29.82 -4.06 9.26
N TYR A 401 30.47 -5.22 9.33
CA TYR A 401 30.50 -6.05 10.53
C TYR A 401 31.16 -5.33 11.72
N ASP A 402 31.83 -4.18 11.52
CA ASP A 402 32.50 -3.43 12.58
C ASP A 402 31.60 -2.38 13.25
N LEU A 403 30.54 -1.90 12.56
CA LEU A 403 29.58 -0.93 13.12
C LEU A 403 29.01 -1.37 14.48
N TYR A 404 28.57 -2.63 14.58
CA TYR A 404 27.97 -3.20 15.79
C TYR A 404 28.98 -3.85 16.74
N LYS A 405 30.28 -3.81 16.43
CA LYS A 405 31.35 -4.17 17.38
C LYS A 405 31.77 -2.98 18.25
N ASN A 406 31.42 -1.76 17.83
CA ASN A 406 31.76 -0.52 18.52
C ASN A 406 30.58 0.01 19.35
N GLU A 407 30.81 0.38 20.61
CA GLU A 407 29.79 0.98 21.49
C GLU A 407 29.22 2.30 20.95
N THR A 408 29.91 2.96 20.01
CA THR A 408 29.46 4.24 19.42
C THR A 408 28.07 4.16 18.77
N ILE A 409 27.71 3.05 18.09
CA ILE A 409 26.37 2.94 17.50
C ILE A 409 25.28 2.83 18.58
N ARG A 410 25.58 2.16 19.69
CA ARG A 410 24.66 2.05 20.83
C ARG A 410 24.48 3.40 21.50
N GLN A 411 25.56 4.16 21.66
CA GLN A 411 25.50 5.56 22.11
C GLN A 411 24.66 6.44 21.17
N PHE A 412 24.86 6.31 19.86
CA PHE A 412 24.05 7.02 18.87
C PHE A 412 22.57 6.70 19.01
N ILE A 413 22.19 5.42 19.01
CA ILE A 413 20.79 4.99 19.16
C ILE A 413 20.18 5.47 20.48
N ASN A 414 20.94 5.49 21.57
CA ASN A 414 20.48 6.04 22.84
C ASN A 414 20.16 7.53 22.72
N SER A 415 20.98 8.32 22.01
CA SER A 415 20.86 9.79 21.94
C SER A 415 19.95 10.34 20.85
N ILE A 416 19.62 9.57 19.81
CA ILE A 416 18.79 10.08 18.71
C ILE A 416 17.33 10.29 19.13
N PRO A 417 16.64 11.28 18.51
CA PRO A 417 15.20 11.46 18.69
C PRO A 417 14.43 10.26 18.11
N LYS A 418 13.38 9.84 18.83
CA LYS A 418 12.58 8.65 18.48
C LYS A 418 11.10 8.99 18.36
N ALA A 419 10.42 8.31 17.44
CA ALA A 419 8.97 8.28 17.36
C ALA A 419 8.48 6.85 17.65
N ASP A 420 7.78 6.67 18.77
CA ASP A 420 7.23 5.38 19.17
C ASP A 420 5.72 5.37 18.88
N VAL A 421 5.34 4.71 17.78
CA VAL A 421 3.98 4.76 17.21
C VAL A 421 3.03 3.70 17.79
N ASN A 422 3.51 2.85 18.69
CA ASN A 422 2.68 1.88 19.40
C ASN A 422 3.30 1.55 20.76
N CYS A 423 2.87 2.29 21.78
CA CYS A 423 3.16 2.02 23.18
C CYS A 423 1.86 1.70 23.90
N ARG A 424 1.69 0.48 24.43
CA ARG A 424 0.45 0.06 25.09
C ARG A 424 0.51 0.38 26.59
N PHE A 425 -0.48 1.13 27.07
CA PHE A 425 -0.55 1.59 28.46
C PHE A 425 -0.39 0.42 29.46
N ASN A 426 -1.21 -0.62 29.32
CA ASN A 426 -1.26 -1.74 30.27
C ASN A 426 0.00 -2.60 30.28
N GLY A 427 0.78 -2.58 29.21
CA GLY A 427 2.02 -3.33 29.10
C GLY A 427 3.28 -2.50 29.28
N SER A 428 3.17 -1.20 29.57
CA SER A 428 4.31 -0.28 29.61
C SER A 428 4.50 0.46 30.93
N VAL A 429 3.53 0.41 31.86
CA VAL A 429 3.75 0.88 33.24
C VAL A 429 4.72 -0.06 33.93
N SER A 430 5.69 0.47 34.66
CA SER A 430 6.72 -0.32 35.32
C SER A 430 6.24 -1.01 36.58
N VAL A 431 6.89 -2.12 36.91
CA VAL A 431 6.62 -2.89 38.13
C VAL A 431 6.74 -2.02 39.39
N ASP A 432 7.71 -1.09 39.42
CA ASP A 432 7.93 -0.14 40.51
C ASP A 432 6.71 0.76 40.75
N THR A 433 6.15 1.31 39.67
CA THR A 433 4.95 2.16 39.73
C THR A 433 3.71 1.35 40.11
N LEU A 434 3.53 0.16 39.53
CA LEU A 434 2.44 -0.75 39.88
C LEU A 434 2.48 -1.12 41.37
N TRP A 435 3.68 -1.39 41.91
CA TRP A 435 3.87 -1.70 43.33
C TRP A 435 3.62 -0.49 44.23
N THR A 436 4.08 0.69 43.83
CA THR A 436 3.87 1.94 44.58
C THR A 436 2.39 2.33 44.64
N ASN A 437 1.64 2.05 43.57
CA ASN A 437 0.19 2.24 43.49
C ASN A 437 -0.59 1.40 44.53
N LEU A 438 -0.02 0.27 44.98
CA LEU A 438 -0.60 -0.53 46.06
C LEU A 438 -0.47 0.18 47.43
N SER A 439 0.68 0.79 47.67
CA SER A 439 1.03 1.37 48.98
C SER A 439 0.25 2.66 49.31
N HIS A 440 -0.30 3.32 48.29
CA HIS A 440 -1.01 4.61 48.42
C HIS A 440 -2.54 4.49 48.38
N ASP A 441 -3.08 3.26 48.36
CA ASP A 441 -4.52 3.02 48.24
C ASP A 441 -5.01 2.13 49.39
N GLU A 442 -5.61 2.79 50.40
CA GLU A 442 -6.13 2.17 51.62
C GLU A 442 -7.21 1.10 51.35
N TYR A 443 -7.86 1.12 50.17
CA TYR A 443 -8.91 0.18 49.78
C TYR A 443 -8.43 -0.94 48.83
N SER A 444 -7.12 -1.01 48.54
CA SER A 444 -6.58 -1.84 47.45
C SER A 444 -6.49 -3.34 47.76
N THR A 445 -6.23 -3.73 49.02
CA THR A 445 -5.87 -5.13 49.31
C THR A 445 -7.01 -6.11 49.08
N ASP A 446 -8.24 -5.78 49.47
CA ASP A 446 -9.37 -6.71 49.35
C ASP A 446 -9.85 -6.87 47.90
N PHE A 447 -9.97 -5.76 47.16
CA PHE A 447 -10.28 -5.78 45.73
C PHE A 447 -9.21 -6.58 44.95
N LEU A 448 -7.93 -6.26 45.18
CA LEU A 448 -6.83 -6.92 44.47
C LEU A 448 -6.79 -8.42 44.80
N ASN A 449 -6.94 -8.79 46.07
CA ASN A 449 -6.95 -10.20 46.49
C ASN A 449 -8.09 -10.98 45.82
N LEU A 450 -9.30 -10.41 45.77
CA LEU A 450 -10.45 -11.03 45.12
C LEU A 450 -10.22 -11.24 43.61
N GLU A 451 -9.73 -10.21 42.93
CA GLU A 451 -9.47 -10.27 41.48
C GLU A 451 -8.33 -11.23 41.13
N LEU A 452 -7.28 -11.29 41.96
CA LEU A 452 -6.22 -12.28 41.80
C LEU A 452 -6.75 -13.71 41.99
N GLU A 453 -7.59 -13.94 43.00
CA GLU A 453 -8.22 -15.25 43.23
C GLU A 453 -9.10 -15.68 42.05
N LEU A 454 -9.85 -14.74 41.45
CA LEU A 454 -10.64 -14.99 40.23
C LEU A 454 -9.76 -15.34 39.02
N LEU A 455 -8.52 -14.85 38.95
CA LEU A 455 -7.53 -15.23 37.96
C LEU A 455 -6.81 -16.55 38.28
N GLY A 456 -7.17 -17.21 39.39
CA GLY A 456 -6.51 -18.41 39.89
C GLY A 456 -5.11 -18.14 40.46
N LEU A 457 -4.83 -16.89 40.86
CA LEU A 457 -3.57 -16.46 41.44
C LEU A 457 -3.71 -16.26 42.96
N GLY A 458 -2.63 -16.54 43.69
CA GLY A 458 -2.55 -16.26 45.12
C GLY A 458 -2.35 -14.76 45.39
N ARG A 459 -2.38 -14.40 46.68
CA ARG A 459 -1.99 -13.05 47.12
C ARG A 459 -0.55 -12.76 46.73
N ILE A 460 -0.28 -11.54 46.31
CA ILE A 460 1.07 -11.07 45.99
C ILE A 460 1.65 -10.40 47.25
N HIS A 461 2.77 -10.90 47.75
CA HIS A 461 3.38 -10.47 49.01
C HIS A 461 4.61 -9.58 48.80
N SER A 462 5.20 -9.57 47.61
CA SER A 462 6.37 -8.76 47.32
C SER A 462 6.41 -8.23 45.88
N LYS A 463 7.16 -7.15 45.68
CA LYS A 463 7.47 -6.61 44.34
C LYS A 463 8.08 -7.67 43.43
N ASN A 464 8.98 -8.50 43.96
CA ASN A 464 9.64 -9.57 43.19
C ASN A 464 8.64 -10.64 42.72
N GLU A 465 7.61 -10.96 43.51
CA GLU A 465 6.54 -11.86 43.08
C GLU A 465 5.71 -11.24 41.96
N LEU A 466 5.37 -9.95 42.07
CA LEU A 466 4.69 -9.22 40.98
C LEU A 466 5.54 -9.23 39.71
N GLU A 467 6.84 -8.97 39.83
CA GLU A 467 7.78 -9.01 38.71
C GLU A 467 7.83 -10.39 38.06
N CYS A 468 7.89 -11.48 38.85
CA CYS A 468 7.88 -12.85 38.31
C CYS A 468 6.55 -13.22 37.61
N LEU A 469 5.42 -12.64 38.02
CA LEU A 469 4.14 -12.85 37.35
C LEU A 469 4.06 -12.12 36.01
N ILE A 470 4.66 -10.92 35.93
CA ILE A 470 4.68 -10.11 34.71
C ILE A 470 5.77 -10.60 33.73
N ARG A 471 6.95 -10.96 34.27
CA ARG A 471 8.16 -11.41 33.56
C ARG A 471 8.67 -12.72 34.18
N PRO A 472 8.10 -13.88 33.82
CA PRO A 472 8.54 -15.13 34.44
C PRO A 472 9.98 -15.47 34.03
N PRO A 473 10.91 -15.75 34.97
CA PRO A 473 12.32 -16.00 34.66
C PRO A 473 12.51 -17.15 33.68
N GLY A 474 13.19 -16.89 32.56
CA GLY A 474 13.49 -17.89 31.53
C GLY A 474 12.29 -18.37 30.70
N ALA A 475 11.08 -17.84 30.93
CA ALA A 475 9.93 -18.14 30.09
C ALA A 475 9.97 -17.30 28.81
N LYS A 476 9.61 -17.92 27.68
CA LYS A 476 9.30 -17.18 26.46
C LYS A 476 7.88 -16.63 26.58
N HIS A 477 7.71 -15.35 26.28
CA HIS A 477 6.38 -14.75 26.25
C HIS A 477 5.59 -15.27 25.04
N ASP A 478 4.62 -16.13 25.32
CA ASP A 478 3.59 -16.57 24.38
C ASP A 478 2.29 -15.77 24.55
N LYS A 479 1.31 -16.01 23.67
CA LYS A 479 0.02 -15.31 23.70
C LYS A 479 -0.70 -15.43 25.04
N SER A 480 -0.60 -16.57 25.73
CA SER A 480 -1.31 -16.83 26.98
C SER A 480 -0.67 -16.13 28.18
N THR A 481 0.66 -16.14 28.24
CA THR A 481 1.45 -15.48 29.28
C THR A 481 1.38 -13.96 29.15
N ILE A 482 1.44 -13.42 27.94
CA ILE A 482 1.22 -11.99 27.67
C ILE A 482 -0.18 -11.57 28.15
N ALA A 483 -1.23 -12.29 27.74
CA ALA A 483 -2.60 -11.96 28.13
C ALA A 483 -2.78 -11.95 29.66
N ARG A 484 -2.20 -12.94 30.36
CA ARG A 484 -2.22 -13.02 31.82
C ARG A 484 -1.47 -11.85 32.47
N ALA A 485 -0.27 -11.52 32.00
CA ALA A 485 0.51 -10.40 32.54
C ALA A 485 -0.25 -9.07 32.39
N ILE A 486 -0.82 -8.81 31.22
CA ILE A 486 -1.65 -7.62 30.95
C ILE A 486 -2.89 -7.56 31.86
N GLN A 487 -3.54 -8.70 32.13
CA GLN A 487 -4.64 -8.77 33.10
C GLN A 487 -4.18 -8.39 34.52
N VAL A 488 -3.06 -8.96 34.99
CA VAL A 488 -2.50 -8.65 36.31
C VAL A 488 -2.14 -7.18 36.42
N MET A 489 -1.42 -6.63 35.43
CA MET A 489 -1.02 -5.21 35.41
C MET A 489 -2.22 -4.28 35.47
N SER A 490 -3.32 -4.62 34.78
CA SER A 490 -4.53 -3.79 34.79
C SER A 490 -5.15 -3.62 36.18
N LEU A 491 -4.98 -4.59 37.09
CA LEU A 491 -5.56 -4.54 38.45
C LEU A 491 -4.99 -3.40 39.29
N PHE A 492 -3.78 -2.93 38.96
CA PHE A 492 -3.10 -1.83 39.65
C PHE A 492 -3.34 -0.45 39.00
N LEU A 493 -4.26 -0.40 38.03
CA LEU A 493 -4.56 0.78 37.20
C LEU A 493 -6.08 1.03 37.14
N GLN A 494 -6.76 0.98 38.29
CA GLN A 494 -8.23 1.04 38.38
C GLN A 494 -8.77 2.33 39.00
N THR A 495 -7.91 3.27 39.43
CA THR A 495 -8.30 4.58 39.98
C THR A 495 -7.66 5.72 39.21
N LYS A 496 -8.21 6.94 39.33
CA LYS A 496 -7.68 8.13 38.64
C LYS A 496 -6.20 8.37 38.98
N SER A 497 -5.83 8.30 40.26
CA SER A 497 -4.43 8.46 40.71
C SER A 497 -3.50 7.38 40.14
N GLN A 498 -3.95 6.12 40.10
CA GLN A 498 -3.15 5.04 39.54
C GLN A 498 -2.89 5.22 38.03
N ILE A 499 -3.91 5.67 37.29
CA ILE A 499 -3.80 5.98 35.87
C ILE A 499 -2.85 7.17 35.65
N ILE A 500 -2.95 8.22 36.48
CA ILE A 500 -2.03 9.38 36.45
C ILE A 500 -0.58 8.90 36.61
N HIS A 501 -0.28 8.16 37.67
CA HIS A 501 1.09 7.67 37.93
C HIS A 501 1.59 6.77 36.80
N GLY A 502 0.73 5.93 36.22
CA GLY A 502 1.09 5.09 35.08
C GLY A 502 1.45 5.91 33.83
N CYS A 503 0.70 6.97 33.55
CA CYS A 503 1.02 7.89 32.45
C CYS A 503 2.33 8.63 32.71
N GLU A 504 2.54 9.17 33.92
CA GLU A 504 3.76 9.87 34.29
C GLU A 504 5.00 8.98 34.14
N ASP A 505 4.92 7.73 34.63
CA ASP A 505 6.00 6.73 34.54
C ASP A 505 6.40 6.42 33.09
N ILE A 506 5.41 6.16 32.22
CA ILE A 506 5.68 5.87 30.81
C ILE A 506 6.33 7.08 30.12
N LEU A 507 5.80 8.28 30.35
CA LEU A 507 6.24 9.49 29.66
C LEU A 507 7.60 9.99 30.15
N GLU A 508 7.88 9.89 31.45
CA GLU A 508 9.20 10.19 32.01
C GLU A 508 10.26 9.27 31.40
N LYS A 509 10.00 7.97 31.34
CA LYS A 509 10.93 6.99 30.76
C LYS A 509 11.10 7.16 29.26
N ALA A 510 10.03 7.43 28.54
CA ALA A 510 10.09 7.73 27.11
C ALA A 510 10.96 8.97 26.85
N ALA A 511 10.78 10.04 27.63
CA ALA A 511 11.59 11.25 27.50
C ALA A 511 13.07 11.02 27.85
N ALA A 512 13.36 10.20 28.87
CA ALA A 512 14.72 9.80 29.22
C ALA A 512 15.42 9.01 28.09
N GLU A 513 14.65 8.35 27.23
CA GLU A 513 15.14 7.68 26.02
C GLU A 513 15.09 8.57 24.76
N HIS A 514 14.96 9.89 24.91
CA HIS A 514 14.87 10.84 23.80
C HIS A 514 13.71 10.55 22.83
N VAL A 515 12.60 9.99 23.32
CA VAL A 515 11.36 9.91 22.54
C VAL A 515 10.81 11.33 22.40
N PHE A 516 10.73 11.80 21.15
CA PHE A 516 10.19 13.10 20.81
C PHE A 516 8.68 13.02 20.56
N TYR A 517 8.22 11.88 20.03
CA TYR A 517 6.81 11.62 19.77
C TYR A 517 6.40 10.21 20.22
N LEU A 518 5.27 10.09 20.91
CA LEU A 518 4.71 8.83 21.41
C LEU A 518 3.22 8.69 21.05
N GLU A 519 2.80 7.55 20.50
CA GLU A 519 1.40 7.14 20.47
C GLU A 519 1.12 6.18 21.62
N LEU A 520 0.45 6.68 22.65
CA LEU A 520 0.02 5.88 23.79
C LEU A 520 -1.32 5.24 23.47
N GLN A 521 -1.36 3.91 23.44
CA GLN A 521 -2.56 3.12 23.18
C GLN A 521 -3.20 2.66 24.49
N VAL A 522 -4.49 2.91 24.66
CA VAL A 522 -5.27 2.50 25.83
C VAL A 522 -6.54 1.77 25.42
N ARG A 523 -6.93 0.76 26.21
CA ARG A 523 -8.25 0.14 26.20
C ARG A 523 -8.99 0.58 27.46
N PRO A 524 -9.79 1.66 27.41
CA PRO A 524 -10.35 2.28 28.62
C PRO A 524 -11.21 1.34 29.46
N THR A 525 -11.87 0.38 28.81
CA THR A 525 -12.73 -0.63 29.45
C THR A 525 -11.97 -1.56 30.40
N MET A 526 -10.65 -1.67 30.28
CA MET A 526 -9.84 -2.44 31.21
C MET A 526 -9.64 -1.74 32.57
N HIS A 527 -10.02 -0.47 32.70
CA HIS A 527 -9.77 0.36 33.88
C HIS A 527 -11.04 0.76 34.64
N THR A 528 -12.13 0.01 34.45
CA THR A 528 -13.47 0.34 34.95
C THR A 528 -13.92 -0.52 36.14
N LYS A 529 -13.10 -1.49 36.60
CA LYS A 529 -13.49 -2.46 37.65
C LYS A 529 -13.80 -1.79 39.00
N ARG A 530 -13.30 -0.58 39.23
CA ARG A 530 -13.58 0.21 40.46
C ARG A 530 -14.47 1.43 40.20
N GLY A 531 -15.33 1.34 39.18
CA GLY A 531 -16.43 2.29 38.97
C GLY A 531 -16.10 3.49 38.09
N LEU A 532 -14.89 3.59 37.55
CA LEU A 532 -14.60 4.57 36.50
C LEU A 532 -15.34 4.19 35.21
N SER A 533 -15.89 5.19 34.52
CA SER A 533 -16.34 5.01 33.14
C SER A 533 -15.17 5.08 32.15
N ALA A 534 -15.35 4.50 30.96
CA ALA A 534 -14.37 4.59 29.87
C ALA A 534 -14.04 6.04 29.48
N GLN A 535 -15.02 6.95 29.53
CA GLN A 535 -14.80 8.38 29.28
C GLN A 535 -13.95 9.02 30.38
N GLU A 536 -14.22 8.73 31.66
CA GLU A 536 -13.42 9.27 32.76
C GLU A 536 -11.95 8.81 32.71
N VAL A 537 -11.70 7.57 32.28
CA VAL A 537 -10.34 7.06 32.04
C VAL A 537 -9.65 7.92 30.99
N LEU A 538 -10.30 8.17 29.85
CA LEU A 538 -9.74 9.02 28.79
C LEU A 538 -9.52 10.47 29.25
N ASP A 539 -10.48 11.05 29.97
CA ASP A 539 -10.38 12.43 30.44
C ASP A 539 -9.17 12.61 31.36
N VAL A 540 -8.97 11.67 32.29
CA VAL A 540 -7.80 11.66 33.19
C VAL A 540 -6.51 11.55 32.37
N MET A 541 -6.43 10.60 31.43
CA MET A 541 -5.23 10.43 30.61
C MET A 541 -4.93 11.67 29.76
N VAL A 542 -5.93 12.28 29.12
CA VAL A 542 -5.73 13.49 28.30
C VAL A 542 -5.17 14.64 29.13
N VAL A 543 -5.69 14.87 30.34
CA VAL A 543 -5.17 15.91 31.24
C VAL A 543 -3.72 15.61 31.63
N THR A 544 -3.42 14.40 32.11
CA THR A 544 -2.07 14.02 32.52
C THR A 544 -1.07 14.07 31.37
N ILE A 545 -1.45 13.58 30.19
CA ILE A 545 -0.62 13.61 28.98
C ILE A 545 -0.27 15.05 28.62
N ASN A 546 -1.22 15.98 28.66
CA ASN A 546 -0.98 17.38 28.34
C ASN A 546 -0.01 18.05 29.32
N GLU A 547 -0.09 17.72 30.61
CA GLU A 547 0.83 18.20 31.63
C GLU A 547 2.23 17.62 31.45
N CYS A 548 2.33 16.31 31.25
CA CYS A 548 3.60 15.60 31.04
C CYS A 548 4.28 16.01 29.75
N SER A 549 3.52 16.22 28.66
CA SER A 549 4.04 16.66 27.37
C SER A 549 4.82 17.96 27.49
N LYS A 550 4.30 18.91 28.29
CA LYS A 550 4.98 20.18 28.60
C LYS A 550 6.18 19.98 29.53
N ARG A 551 6.03 19.16 30.57
CA ARG A 551 7.07 18.91 31.58
C ARG A 551 8.31 18.25 30.97
N TYR A 552 8.11 17.26 30.11
CA TYR A 552 9.18 16.43 29.54
C TYR A 552 9.53 16.79 28.09
N ASN A 553 8.86 17.79 27.51
CA ASN A 553 9.05 18.21 26.11
C ASN A 553 8.90 17.03 25.12
N ILE A 554 7.83 16.26 25.29
CA ILE A 554 7.46 15.12 24.45
C ILE A 554 6.08 15.39 23.85
N GLN A 555 5.89 15.10 22.56
CA GLN A 555 4.56 15.14 21.95
C GLN A 555 3.89 13.77 22.06
N VAL A 556 2.60 13.74 22.41
CA VAL A 556 1.87 12.49 22.65
C VAL A 556 0.55 12.48 21.90
N GLY A 557 0.30 11.41 21.14
CA GLY A 557 -1.03 11.07 20.60
C GLY A 557 -1.66 9.97 21.44
N LEU A 558 -2.94 10.12 21.78
CA LEU A 558 -3.71 9.06 22.47
C LEU A 558 -4.52 8.26 21.45
N VAL A 559 -4.39 6.94 21.50
CA VAL A 559 -5.10 5.99 20.63
C VAL A 559 -5.96 5.08 21.50
N VAL A 560 -7.26 5.01 21.19
CA VAL A 560 -8.15 4.03 21.83
C VAL A 560 -8.02 2.73 21.06
N TYR A 561 -7.93 1.59 21.71
CA TYR A 561 -8.00 0.31 21.01
C TYR A 561 -9.04 -0.64 21.60
N GLY A 562 -9.49 -1.57 20.76
CA GLY A 562 -10.40 -2.65 21.14
C GLY A 562 -9.91 -4.00 20.64
N ASP A 563 -10.32 -5.05 21.35
CA ASP A 563 -9.99 -6.45 21.04
C ASP A 563 -11.28 -7.26 20.88
N PHE A 564 -11.54 -7.78 19.67
CA PHE A 564 -12.82 -8.46 19.41
C PHE A 564 -13.02 -9.72 20.27
N THR A 565 -11.97 -10.50 20.50
CA THR A 565 -12.06 -11.75 21.27
C THR A 565 -12.48 -11.49 22.71
N SER A 566 -12.05 -10.38 23.31
CA SER A 566 -12.28 -10.08 24.72
C SER A 566 -13.35 -9.02 24.99
N ASP A 567 -13.55 -8.03 24.10
CA ASP A 567 -14.57 -6.99 24.24
C ASP A 567 -15.93 -7.42 23.63
N GLY A 568 -15.90 -8.23 22.56
CA GLY A 568 -17.09 -8.52 21.75
C GLY A 568 -17.55 -7.32 20.92
N LEU A 569 -18.59 -7.54 20.10
CA LEU A 569 -19.00 -6.57 19.08
C LEU A 569 -19.57 -5.26 19.65
N ASP A 570 -20.41 -5.33 20.68
CA ASP A 570 -21.11 -4.15 21.19
C ASP A 570 -20.16 -3.19 21.91
N GLN A 571 -19.21 -3.73 22.67
CA GLN A 571 -18.19 -2.91 23.31
C GLN A 571 -17.24 -2.28 22.28
N LEU A 572 -16.90 -2.98 21.20
CA LEU A 572 -16.13 -2.40 20.09
C LEU A 572 -16.87 -1.23 19.42
N LYS A 573 -18.19 -1.35 19.21
CA LYS A 573 -19.01 -0.24 18.70
C LYS A 573 -18.94 0.96 19.64
N GLU A 574 -19.08 0.75 20.95
CA GLU A 574 -18.99 1.82 21.93
C GLU A 574 -17.62 2.49 21.96
N LEU A 575 -16.53 1.72 21.95
CA LEU A 575 -15.17 2.26 21.89
C LEU A 575 -14.92 3.06 20.61
N SER A 576 -15.48 2.61 19.49
CA SER A 576 -15.41 3.32 18.21
C SER A 576 -16.19 4.64 18.24
N LEU A 577 -17.39 4.65 18.82
CA LEU A 577 -18.17 5.88 19.04
C LEU A 577 -17.48 6.85 20.01
N LEU A 578 -16.88 6.31 21.07
CA LEU A 578 -16.09 7.08 22.03
C LEU A 578 -14.90 7.76 21.34
N THR A 579 -14.24 7.05 20.43
CA THR A 579 -13.12 7.57 19.62
C THR A 579 -13.59 8.72 18.72
N ILE A 580 -14.71 8.54 18.01
CA ILE A 580 -15.27 9.56 17.11
C ILE A 580 -15.66 10.82 17.89
N ARG A 581 -16.35 10.67 19.04
CA ARG A 581 -16.77 11.80 19.89
C ARG A 581 -15.59 12.60 20.43
N ASN A 582 -14.45 11.94 20.64
CA ASN A 582 -13.23 12.53 21.20
C ASN A 582 -12.12 12.77 20.15
N LYS A 583 -12.43 12.76 18.84
CA LYS A 583 -11.46 12.92 17.72
C LYS A 583 -10.53 14.13 17.84
N LYS A 584 -10.90 15.18 18.59
CA LYS A 584 -10.03 16.34 18.84
C LYS A 584 -8.84 16.03 19.76
N ASN A 585 -9.00 15.08 20.67
CA ASN A 585 -8.02 14.70 21.68
C ASN A 585 -7.36 13.35 21.39
N LEU A 586 -7.87 12.61 20.40
CA LEU A 586 -7.43 11.27 20.02
C LEU A 586 -6.91 11.27 18.58
N VAL A 587 -5.87 10.49 18.31
CA VAL A 587 -5.25 10.46 16.97
C VAL A 587 -5.65 9.24 16.13
N GLY A 588 -6.21 8.20 16.75
CA GLY A 588 -6.63 7.01 16.03
C GLY A 588 -7.31 5.94 16.87
N PHE A 589 -7.58 4.81 16.22
CA PHE A 589 -8.17 3.60 16.80
C PHE A 589 -7.28 2.37 16.53
N GLY A 590 -7.03 1.53 17.54
CA GLY A 590 -6.36 0.25 17.39
C GLY A 590 -7.35 -0.92 17.37
N PHE A 591 -7.14 -1.91 16.50
CA PHE A 591 -7.98 -3.11 16.43
C PHE A 591 -7.14 -4.39 16.53
N PHE A 592 -7.50 -5.22 17.51
CA PHE A 592 -6.83 -6.47 17.85
C PHE A 592 -7.85 -7.61 18.02
N GLY A 593 -7.34 -8.83 18.23
CA GLY A 593 -8.15 -9.93 18.75
C GLY A 593 -9.17 -10.51 17.78
N TYR A 594 -8.92 -10.51 16.47
CA TYR A 594 -9.67 -11.34 15.53
C TYR A 594 -8.84 -12.56 15.10
N ASN A 595 -9.50 -13.60 14.58
CA ASN A 595 -8.80 -14.76 14.06
C ASN A 595 -8.26 -14.47 12.66
N ASP A 596 -7.02 -14.01 12.58
CA ASP A 596 -6.35 -13.71 11.31
C ASP A 596 -5.96 -14.95 10.52
N GLU A 597 -5.92 -16.16 11.12
CA GLU A 597 -5.67 -17.42 10.39
C GLU A 597 -6.67 -17.64 9.25
N LYS A 598 -7.93 -17.21 9.46
CA LYS A 598 -8.99 -17.29 8.44
C LYS A 598 -8.74 -16.41 7.22
N GLY A 599 -7.84 -15.41 7.32
CA GLY A 599 -7.54 -14.50 6.22
C GLY A 599 -8.68 -13.55 5.84
N ALA A 600 -9.70 -13.39 6.70
CA ALA A 600 -10.88 -12.58 6.45
C ALA A 600 -11.38 -11.90 7.74
N ILE A 601 -11.99 -10.71 7.59
CA ILE A 601 -12.68 -10.01 8.68
C ILE A 601 -14.11 -10.54 8.80
N LEU A 602 -14.63 -10.62 10.03
CA LEU A 602 -16.00 -11.07 10.27
C LEU A 602 -17.00 -10.04 9.72
N PRO A 603 -18.05 -10.47 8.98
CA PRO A 603 -19.04 -9.56 8.41
C PRO A 603 -19.68 -8.61 9.44
N GLU A 604 -19.89 -9.06 10.68
CA GLU A 604 -20.47 -8.22 11.73
C GLU A 604 -19.58 -7.05 12.19
N LEU A 605 -18.28 -7.08 11.91
CA LEU A 605 -17.34 -6.00 12.24
C LEU A 605 -17.28 -4.92 11.16
N ILE A 606 -17.68 -5.23 9.92
CA ILE A 606 -17.65 -4.29 8.79
C ILE A 606 -18.41 -2.98 9.09
N PRO A 607 -19.61 -2.98 9.72
CA PRO A 607 -20.28 -1.74 10.10
C PRO A 607 -19.48 -0.85 11.06
N VAL A 608 -18.70 -1.45 11.96
CA VAL A 608 -17.85 -0.70 12.92
C VAL A 608 -16.74 0.03 12.17
N PHE A 609 -16.06 -0.65 11.25
CA PHE A 609 -14.99 -0.03 10.47
C PHE A 609 -15.50 0.97 9.45
N ASN A 610 -16.67 0.73 8.83
CA ASN A 610 -17.31 1.72 7.98
C ASN A 610 -17.63 3.01 8.75
N MET A 611 -18.08 2.90 10.01
CA MET A 611 -18.29 4.06 10.86
C MET A 611 -16.99 4.84 11.12
N LEU A 612 -15.88 4.16 11.43
CA LEU A 612 -14.56 4.79 11.63
C LEU A 612 -14.04 5.46 10.34
N LYS A 613 -14.15 4.76 9.20
CA LYS A 613 -13.78 5.26 7.86
C LYS A 613 -14.55 6.53 7.49
N ASN A 614 -15.86 6.55 7.70
CA ASN A 614 -16.74 7.69 7.39
C ASN A 614 -16.44 8.94 8.25
N HIS A 615 -15.77 8.78 9.40
CA HIS A 615 -15.34 9.89 10.26
C HIS A 615 -13.83 10.17 10.17
N GLN A 616 -13.15 9.61 9.17
CA GLN A 616 -11.72 9.79 8.89
C GLN A 616 -10.84 9.49 10.12
N ILE A 617 -11.20 8.46 10.90
CA ILE A 617 -10.37 7.97 12.00
C ILE A 617 -9.26 7.09 11.43
N ASN A 618 -8.01 7.37 11.81
CA ASN A 618 -6.88 6.50 11.46
C ASN A 618 -7.00 5.19 12.25
N VAL A 619 -6.76 4.05 11.58
CA VAL A 619 -6.86 2.74 12.21
C VAL A 619 -5.53 2.01 12.16
N CYS A 620 -5.06 1.49 13.29
CA CYS A 620 -4.02 0.46 13.32
C CYS A 620 -4.69 -0.91 13.50
N CYS A 621 -4.37 -1.88 12.63
CA CYS A 621 -4.95 -3.22 12.68
C CYS A 621 -3.87 -4.28 12.84
N SER A 622 -4.07 -5.24 13.75
CA SER A 622 -3.20 -6.42 13.81
C SER A 622 -3.50 -7.40 12.70
N ALA A 623 -2.56 -7.64 11.79
CA ALA A 623 -2.76 -8.57 10.67
C ALA A 623 -1.46 -9.27 10.30
N GLY A 624 -1.57 -10.37 9.55
CA GLY A 624 -0.43 -11.10 9.01
C GLY A 624 0.41 -11.81 10.06
N PHE A 625 -0.14 -12.16 11.24
CA PHE A 625 0.60 -12.93 12.24
C PHE A 625 0.77 -14.38 11.79
N TYR A 626 -0.33 -15.02 11.39
CA TYR A 626 -0.31 -16.44 10.98
C TYR A 626 -0.66 -16.63 9.49
N ASN A 627 -1.55 -15.81 8.95
CA ASN A 627 -1.91 -15.86 7.54
C ASN A 627 -1.57 -14.53 6.84
N PRO A 628 -0.62 -14.52 5.87
CA PRO A 628 -0.21 -13.30 5.20
C PRO A 628 -1.34 -12.64 4.41
N LEU A 629 -2.34 -13.41 3.95
CA LEU A 629 -3.48 -12.86 3.19
C LEU A 629 -4.42 -12.01 4.04
N SER A 630 -4.38 -12.14 5.37
CA SER A 630 -5.18 -11.31 6.29
C SER A 630 -4.82 -9.81 6.22
N VAL A 631 -3.67 -9.46 5.62
CA VAL A 631 -3.27 -8.08 5.32
C VAL A 631 -4.25 -7.41 4.36
N ILE A 632 -4.78 -8.14 3.37
CA ILE A 632 -5.68 -7.59 2.36
C ILE A 632 -6.98 -7.03 2.97
N PRO A 633 -7.76 -7.80 3.75
CA PRO A 633 -8.96 -7.26 4.39
C PRO A 633 -8.63 -6.26 5.52
N ALA A 634 -7.44 -6.34 6.14
CA ALA A 634 -7.01 -5.29 7.07
C ALA A 634 -6.82 -3.94 6.38
N ILE A 635 -6.29 -3.91 5.16
CA ILE A 635 -6.17 -2.66 4.39
C ILE A 635 -7.56 -2.19 3.94
N HIS A 636 -8.34 -3.06 3.30
CA HIS A 636 -9.54 -2.64 2.56
C HIS A 636 -10.83 -2.66 3.37
N ASP A 637 -11.09 -3.72 4.11
CA ASP A 637 -12.32 -3.86 4.89
C ASP A 637 -12.26 -2.99 6.14
N VAL A 638 -11.16 -3.10 6.89
CA VAL A 638 -10.91 -2.31 8.11
C VAL A 638 -10.54 -0.87 7.80
N GLY A 639 -9.86 -0.61 6.67
CA GLY A 639 -9.33 0.72 6.34
C GLY A 639 -8.07 1.05 7.12
N ALA A 640 -7.22 0.06 7.40
CA ALA A 640 -6.03 0.25 8.23
C ALA A 640 -5.03 1.23 7.59
N SER A 641 -4.71 2.26 8.35
CA SER A 641 -3.66 3.24 8.05
C SER A 641 -2.27 2.71 8.40
N ARG A 642 -2.19 1.76 9.34
CA ARG A 642 -0.97 1.01 9.71
C ARG A 642 -1.32 -0.42 10.13
N LEU A 643 -0.36 -1.33 10.03
CA LEU A 643 -0.52 -2.71 10.48
C LEU A 643 0.45 -3.05 11.62
N SER A 644 -0.05 -3.70 12.65
CA SER A 644 0.76 -4.26 13.75
C SER A 644 1.06 -5.72 13.46
N GLY A 645 2.31 -6.14 13.64
CA GLY A 645 2.74 -7.54 13.47
C GLY A 645 3.28 -7.85 12.08
N CYS A 646 2.42 -8.32 11.16
CA CYS A 646 2.79 -8.75 9.80
C CYS A 646 3.90 -9.82 9.73
N PHE A 647 4.09 -10.60 10.79
CA PHE A 647 5.23 -11.50 10.92
C PHE A 647 5.33 -12.55 9.81
N SER A 648 4.21 -13.08 9.31
CA SER A 648 4.17 -14.15 8.30
C SER A 648 4.31 -13.67 6.85
N ILE A 649 4.30 -12.36 6.56
CA ILE A 649 4.28 -11.86 5.17
C ILE A 649 5.54 -12.21 4.38
N HIS A 650 6.65 -12.50 5.06
CA HIS A 650 7.89 -12.97 4.44
C HIS A 650 7.69 -14.22 3.57
N SER A 651 6.69 -15.04 3.89
CA SER A 651 6.33 -16.25 3.15
C SER A 651 5.65 -15.98 1.81
N SER A 652 5.23 -14.72 1.54
CA SER A 652 4.50 -14.35 0.33
C SER A 652 5.05 -13.07 -0.32
N PRO A 653 5.94 -13.20 -1.31
CA PRO A 653 6.45 -12.06 -2.08
C PRO A 653 5.38 -11.18 -2.71
N SER A 654 4.27 -11.76 -3.17
CA SER A 654 3.16 -11.01 -3.75
C SER A 654 2.45 -10.14 -2.72
N VAL A 655 2.24 -10.64 -1.50
CA VAL A 655 1.65 -9.84 -0.40
C VAL A 655 2.60 -8.71 0.00
N MET A 656 3.91 -8.97 0.08
CA MET A 656 4.89 -7.91 0.35
C MET A 656 4.87 -6.82 -0.71
N SER A 657 4.85 -7.19 -1.99
CA SER A 657 4.76 -6.23 -3.10
C SER A 657 3.48 -5.41 -3.04
N TYR A 658 2.35 -6.10 -2.80
CA TYR A 658 1.05 -5.44 -2.68
C TYR A 658 0.99 -4.48 -1.49
N LEU A 659 1.52 -4.88 -0.34
CA LEU A 659 1.61 -4.02 0.84
C LEU A 659 2.48 -2.78 0.56
N CYS A 660 3.61 -2.96 -0.13
CA CYS A 660 4.48 -1.86 -0.57
C CYS A 660 3.73 -0.89 -1.50
N ASP A 661 2.99 -1.40 -2.49
CA ASP A 661 2.23 -0.59 -3.45
C ASP A 661 1.09 0.21 -2.79
N ASN A 662 0.42 -0.38 -1.79
CA ASN A 662 -0.59 0.33 -0.99
C ASN A 662 0.03 1.33 -0.01
N GLY A 663 1.35 1.27 0.22
CA GLY A 663 2.08 2.21 1.04
C GLY A 663 1.76 2.17 2.54
N VAL A 664 1.03 1.14 2.99
CA VAL A 664 0.62 0.93 4.39
C VAL A 664 1.82 0.40 5.19
N PRO A 665 2.31 1.13 6.20
CA PRO A 665 3.48 0.75 6.97
C PRO A 665 3.16 -0.31 8.03
N ILE A 666 4.21 -0.97 8.52
CA ILE A 666 4.14 -1.96 9.59
C ILE A 666 4.88 -1.47 10.83
N GLU A 667 4.31 -1.70 12.00
CA GLU A 667 4.95 -1.46 13.29
C GLU A 667 5.42 -2.78 13.91
N ILE A 668 6.71 -2.82 14.29
CA ILE A 668 7.40 -4.04 14.72
C ILE A 668 8.23 -3.78 15.97
N SER A 669 8.27 -4.78 16.85
CA SER A 669 9.15 -4.85 18.00
C SER A 669 9.83 -6.22 18.08
N MET A 670 11.05 -6.28 18.60
CA MET A 670 11.91 -7.49 18.66
C MET A 670 11.48 -8.47 19.76
N THR A 671 10.20 -8.83 19.75
CA THR A 671 9.54 -9.70 20.73
C THR A 671 9.82 -11.19 20.49
N ASP A 672 9.61 -12.02 21.51
CA ASP A 672 9.62 -13.48 21.38
C ASP A 672 8.63 -13.98 20.32
N THR A 673 7.48 -13.31 20.17
CA THR A 673 6.46 -13.67 19.18
C THR A 673 7.00 -13.51 17.76
N LEU A 674 7.64 -12.38 17.46
CA LEU A 674 8.31 -12.18 16.17
C LEU A 674 9.37 -13.27 15.95
N LYS A 675 10.26 -13.49 16.92
CA LYS A 675 11.37 -14.46 16.81
C LYS A 675 10.86 -15.87 16.57
N ASN A 676 9.79 -16.29 17.24
CA ASN A 676 9.21 -17.61 17.07
C ASN A 676 8.52 -17.78 15.71
N LEU A 677 7.74 -16.79 15.26
CA LEU A 677 6.98 -16.86 13.99
C LEU A 677 7.84 -16.65 12.74
N THR A 678 9.07 -16.16 12.90
CA THR A 678 10.02 -15.91 11.80
C THR A 678 11.26 -16.79 11.86
N LYS A 679 11.29 -17.78 12.77
CA LYS A 679 12.45 -18.62 13.06
C LYS A 679 13.06 -19.25 11.80
N GLU A 680 12.24 -19.85 10.94
CA GLU A 680 12.69 -20.53 9.72
C GLU A 680 13.44 -19.59 8.77
N VAL A 681 12.95 -18.36 8.63
CA VAL A 681 13.59 -17.35 7.78
C VAL A 681 14.82 -16.75 8.44
N ASN A 682 14.80 -16.52 9.75
CA ASN A 682 15.96 -15.96 10.44
C ASN A 682 17.16 -16.93 10.40
N GLU A 683 16.90 -18.23 10.42
CA GLU A 683 17.96 -19.26 10.28
C GLU A 683 18.59 -19.30 8.87
N PHE A 684 17.83 -18.97 7.81
CA PHE A 684 18.30 -19.08 6.42
C PHE A 684 18.70 -17.75 5.78
N ALA A 685 17.97 -16.67 6.08
CA ALA A 685 18.08 -15.35 5.46
C ALA A 685 18.46 -14.23 6.45
N GLY A 686 18.77 -14.57 7.71
CA GLY A 686 19.25 -13.64 8.75
C GLY A 686 18.11 -12.96 9.52
N SER A 687 17.22 -12.23 8.84
CA SER A 687 16.11 -11.52 9.48
C SER A 687 14.90 -11.31 8.55
N ALA A 688 13.71 -11.70 9.00
CA ALA A 688 12.47 -11.37 8.28
C ALA A 688 12.23 -9.86 8.17
N VAL A 689 12.64 -9.07 9.18
CA VAL A 689 12.56 -7.61 9.13
C VAL A 689 13.50 -7.04 8.06
N ARG A 690 14.69 -7.63 7.88
CA ARG A 690 15.59 -7.25 6.78
C ARG A 690 14.92 -7.47 5.42
N LEU A 691 14.24 -8.60 5.23
CA LEU A 691 13.49 -8.86 3.99
C LEU A 691 12.40 -7.81 3.73
N PHE A 692 11.72 -7.33 4.78
CA PHE A 692 10.71 -6.28 4.63
C PHE A 692 11.32 -4.97 4.14
N LEU A 693 12.43 -4.55 4.75
CA LEU A 693 13.17 -3.35 4.38
C LEU A 693 13.71 -3.44 2.95
N ASP A 694 14.27 -4.58 2.55
CA ASP A 694 14.79 -4.81 1.20
C ASP A 694 13.69 -4.78 0.12
N ARG A 695 12.45 -5.02 0.50
CA ARG A 695 11.26 -4.89 -0.37
C ARG A 695 10.63 -3.50 -0.32
N GLY A 696 11.23 -2.57 0.41
CA GLY A 696 10.74 -1.20 0.57
C GLY A 696 9.48 -1.06 1.42
N ILE A 697 9.14 -2.11 2.20
CA ILE A 697 8.06 -2.01 3.18
C ILE A 697 8.54 -1.06 4.28
N LYS A 698 7.71 -0.05 4.58
CA LYS A 698 8.01 0.92 5.64
C LYS A 698 7.82 0.25 6.99
N VAL A 699 8.90 0.06 7.73
CA VAL A 699 8.90 -0.51 9.08
C VAL A 699 9.14 0.60 10.10
N ALA A 700 8.31 0.67 11.15
CA ALA A 700 8.55 1.52 12.31
C ALA A 700 8.83 0.67 13.55
N PRO A 701 9.98 0.87 14.22
CA PRO A 701 10.22 0.28 15.54
C PRO A 701 9.22 0.84 16.56
N CYS A 702 8.65 -0.03 17.39
CA CYS A 702 7.74 0.37 18.47
C CYS A 702 7.98 -0.42 19.76
N SER A 703 7.44 0.07 20.88
CA SER A 703 7.66 -0.53 22.21
C SER A 703 6.66 -1.62 22.58
N LEU A 704 5.42 -1.57 22.05
CA LEU A 704 4.32 -2.46 22.38
C LEU A 704 4.09 -2.55 23.91
N ASP A 705 4.33 -3.72 24.50
CA ASP A 705 4.19 -4.03 25.93
C ASP A 705 5.58 -4.15 26.55
N LEU A 706 6.35 -3.06 26.54
CA LEU A 706 7.79 -3.06 26.85
C LEU A 706 8.09 -3.58 28.27
N THR A 707 7.19 -3.37 29.23
CA THR A 707 7.35 -3.90 30.59
C THR A 707 7.30 -5.42 30.62
N LEU A 708 6.86 -6.13 29.59
CA LEU A 708 6.95 -7.60 29.58
C LEU A 708 8.37 -8.09 29.27
N TYR A 709 9.25 -7.22 28.77
CA TYR A 709 10.59 -7.61 28.33
C TYR A 709 11.65 -6.88 29.17
N ASP A 710 12.82 -7.51 29.34
CA ASP A 710 13.98 -6.86 29.97
C ASP A 710 14.74 -6.00 28.94
N MET A 711 14.05 -5.00 28.41
CA MET A 711 14.50 -4.21 27.26
C MET A 711 13.86 -2.82 27.32
N ASN A 712 14.61 -1.79 26.91
CA ASN A 712 14.09 -0.43 26.71
C ASN A 712 13.92 -0.12 25.19
N ARG A 713 13.43 1.05 24.82
CA ARG A 713 13.19 1.39 23.39
C ARG A 713 14.49 1.41 22.60
N SER A 714 15.54 1.96 23.19
CA SER A 714 16.84 2.09 22.54
C SER A 714 17.50 0.72 22.32
N GLU A 715 17.36 -0.20 23.27
CA GLU A 715 17.82 -1.58 23.14
C GLU A 715 17.01 -2.35 22.10
N ASN A 716 15.69 -2.16 22.03
CA ASN A 716 14.85 -2.75 20.97
C ASN A 716 15.32 -2.33 19.58
N ILE A 717 15.58 -1.03 19.39
CA ILE A 717 16.11 -0.49 18.14
C ILE A 717 17.49 -1.06 17.86
N TYR A 718 18.40 -1.06 18.83
CA TYR A 718 19.74 -1.62 18.69
C TYR A 718 19.72 -3.10 18.28
N LEU A 719 18.88 -3.92 18.93
CA LEU A 719 18.70 -5.33 18.58
C LEU A 719 18.14 -5.47 17.16
N MET A 720 17.14 -4.68 16.78
CA MET A 720 16.60 -4.69 15.42
C MET A 720 17.68 -4.32 14.39
N SER A 721 18.42 -3.24 14.64
CA SER A 721 19.50 -2.77 13.77
C SER A 721 20.61 -3.81 13.62
N LYS A 722 21.01 -4.44 14.71
CA LYS A 722 22.04 -5.48 14.74
C LYS A 722 21.58 -6.77 14.07
N GLU A 723 20.39 -7.30 14.39
CA GLU A 723 19.86 -8.55 13.82
C GLU A 723 19.54 -8.38 12.32
N CYS A 724 19.12 -7.18 11.89
CA CYS A 724 18.92 -6.87 10.47
C CYS A 724 20.20 -6.42 9.75
N ASN A 725 21.31 -6.30 10.48
CA ASN A 725 22.60 -5.86 9.96
C ASN A 725 22.49 -4.56 9.15
N LEU A 726 21.89 -3.54 9.76
CA LEU A 726 21.64 -2.25 9.11
C LEU A 726 22.91 -1.40 9.10
N SER A 727 23.18 -0.75 7.97
CA SER A 727 24.13 0.37 7.91
C SER A 727 23.63 1.55 8.76
N LEU A 728 24.52 2.49 9.10
CA LEU A 728 24.12 3.71 9.82
C LEU A 728 23.03 4.49 9.05
N ASN A 729 23.15 4.56 7.72
CA ASN A 729 22.14 5.18 6.87
C ASN A 729 20.78 4.51 7.08
N GLU A 730 20.70 3.18 6.99
CA GLU A 730 19.47 2.43 7.21
C GLU A 730 18.91 2.60 8.63
N VAL A 731 19.77 2.72 9.66
CA VAL A 731 19.33 3.03 11.03
C VAL A 731 18.65 4.40 11.08
N VAL A 732 19.27 5.44 10.51
CA VAL A 732 18.66 6.78 10.47
C VAL A 732 17.35 6.75 9.67
N GLN A 733 17.31 6.05 8.54
CA GLN A 733 16.10 5.90 7.73
C GLN A 733 14.97 5.24 8.51
N LEU A 734 15.25 4.10 9.14
CA LEU A 734 14.32 3.36 9.99
C LEU A 734 13.74 4.25 11.09
N MET A 735 14.58 5.05 11.74
CA MET A 735 14.18 5.92 12.83
C MET A 735 13.34 7.11 12.39
N LEU A 736 13.57 7.63 11.18
CA LEU A 736 12.77 8.72 10.64
C LEU A 736 11.39 8.28 10.12
N ILE A 737 11.19 6.99 9.81
CA ILE A 737 9.89 6.47 9.34
C ILE A 737 8.80 6.72 10.38
N GLY A 738 9.07 6.54 11.68
CA GLY A 738 8.09 6.74 12.75
C GLY A 738 7.43 8.13 12.73
N PHE A 739 8.23 9.18 12.50
CA PHE A 739 7.73 10.57 12.40
C PHE A 739 6.82 10.79 11.18
N ARG A 740 7.01 10.01 10.11
CA ARG A 740 6.23 10.14 8.87
C ARG A 740 4.92 9.36 8.90
N ILE A 741 4.89 8.25 9.64
CA ILE A 741 3.74 7.34 9.65
C ILE A 741 2.84 7.51 10.86
N CYS A 742 3.21 8.33 11.84
CA CYS A 742 2.35 8.58 12.97
C CYS A 742 1.00 9.18 12.55
N PHE A 743 0.02 9.13 13.45
CA PHE A 743 -1.36 9.56 13.20
C PHE A 743 -1.58 11.07 13.34
N GLN A 744 -0.51 11.84 13.56
CA GLN A 744 -0.57 13.30 13.47
C GLN A 744 -0.87 13.77 12.05
N ASN A 745 -1.36 15.01 11.96
CA ASN A 745 -1.54 15.66 10.66
C ASN A 745 -0.20 15.85 9.93
N TYR A 746 -0.27 15.93 8.60
CA TYR A 746 0.89 16.00 7.72
C TYR A 746 1.93 17.06 8.13
N TRP A 747 1.48 18.26 8.51
CA TRP A 747 2.37 19.37 8.88
C TRP A 747 3.14 19.11 10.16
N THR A 748 2.44 18.61 11.18
CA THR A 748 3.06 18.23 12.45
C THR A 748 4.11 17.13 12.22
N ARG A 749 3.78 16.13 11.38
CA ARG A 749 4.72 15.07 11.00
C ARG A 749 5.95 15.61 10.28
N LYS A 750 5.75 16.53 9.34
CA LYS A 750 6.83 17.17 8.59
C LYS A 750 7.78 17.93 9.53
N GLU A 751 7.24 18.77 10.40
CA GLU A 751 8.04 19.53 11.37
C GLU A 751 8.86 18.61 12.28
N MET A 752 8.22 17.58 12.85
CA MET A 752 8.91 16.60 13.71
C MET A 752 9.99 15.85 12.93
N PHE A 753 9.72 15.43 11.69
CA PHE A 753 10.69 14.74 10.84
C PHE A 753 11.93 15.60 10.58
N ILE A 754 11.76 16.88 10.21
CA ILE A 754 12.85 17.81 9.93
C ILE A 754 13.69 18.04 11.21
N GLY A 755 13.03 18.31 12.34
CA GLY A 755 13.71 18.50 13.61
C GLY A 755 14.51 17.26 14.05
N ALA A 756 13.92 16.07 13.88
CA ALA A 756 14.59 14.81 14.18
C ALA A 756 15.79 14.59 13.26
N TYR A 757 15.64 14.83 11.97
CA TYR A 757 16.70 14.67 10.96
C TYR A 757 17.93 15.54 11.27
N HIS A 758 17.74 16.84 11.47
CA HIS A 758 18.86 17.74 11.79
C HIS A 758 19.56 17.37 13.11
N THR A 759 18.80 16.86 14.08
CA THR A 759 19.37 16.39 15.35
C THR A 759 20.22 15.14 15.14
N MET A 760 19.75 14.19 14.33
CA MET A 760 20.50 12.97 14.00
C MET A 760 21.80 13.30 13.24
N LEU A 761 21.79 14.21 12.26
CA LEU A 761 23.01 14.62 11.55
C LEU A 761 24.06 15.23 12.49
N LYS A 762 23.65 16.11 13.40
CA LYS A 762 24.55 16.68 14.41
C LYS A 762 25.18 15.59 15.28
N LEU A 763 24.41 14.55 15.63
CA LEU A 763 24.91 13.43 16.43
C LEU A 763 25.90 12.56 15.65
N VAL A 764 25.64 12.31 14.36
CA VAL A 764 26.58 11.63 13.45
C VAL A 764 27.93 12.34 13.43
N ASP A 765 27.93 13.66 13.22
CA ASP A 765 29.14 14.48 13.19
C ASP A 765 29.88 14.46 14.53
N ASN A 766 29.14 14.65 15.64
CA ASN A 766 29.71 14.67 16.99
C ASN A 766 30.35 13.34 17.38
N LEU A 767 29.74 12.22 16.99
CA LEU A 767 30.25 10.87 17.25
C LEU A 767 31.28 10.40 16.21
N LYS A 768 31.59 11.24 15.21
CA LYS A 768 32.52 10.96 14.11
C LYS A 768 32.17 9.65 13.38
N LEU A 769 30.88 9.40 13.21
CA LEU A 769 30.39 8.24 12.50
C LEU A 769 30.51 8.46 10.99
N THR A 770 30.91 7.43 10.25
CA THR A 770 30.92 7.48 8.79
C THR A 770 29.48 7.39 8.29
N PHE A 771 28.99 8.47 7.70
CA PHE A 771 27.63 8.57 7.18
C PHE A 771 27.68 9.03 5.73
N ASP A 772 26.98 8.30 4.88
CA ASP A 772 26.87 8.65 3.48
C ASP A 772 25.72 9.65 3.31
N THR A 773 26.08 10.93 3.38
CA THR A 773 25.14 12.05 3.22
C THR A 773 24.47 12.05 1.85
N ASP A 774 25.16 11.54 0.82
CA ASP A 774 24.68 11.54 -0.56
C ASP A 774 23.58 10.47 -0.74
N SER A 775 23.83 9.24 -0.26
CA SER A 775 22.83 8.16 -0.21
C SER A 775 21.59 8.54 0.60
N PHE A 776 21.82 9.20 1.74
CA PHE A 776 20.74 9.63 2.60
C PHE A 776 19.90 10.77 2.03
N SER A 777 20.52 11.68 1.27
CA SER A 777 19.81 12.75 0.58
C SER A 777 18.77 12.21 -0.40
N LEU A 778 19.04 11.08 -1.09
CA LEU A 778 18.00 10.41 -1.90
C LEU A 778 16.92 9.79 -1.03
N PHE A 779 17.23 9.19 0.12
CA PHE A 779 16.16 8.71 0.99
C PHE A 779 15.22 9.85 1.38
N CYS A 780 15.75 10.98 1.84
CA CYS A 780 14.94 12.16 2.12
C CYS A 780 14.15 12.60 0.87
N SER A 781 14.82 12.73 -0.27
CA SER A 781 14.22 13.18 -1.51
C SER A 781 13.16 12.21 -2.02
N SER A 782 13.35 10.88 -1.90
CA SER A 782 12.48 9.74 -2.30
C SER A 782 11.18 9.63 -1.54
N TYR A 783 11.05 10.43 -0.49
CA TYR A 783 9.83 10.56 0.28
C TYR A 783 9.29 12.00 0.24
N ASN A 784 10.14 13.05 0.10
CA ASN A 784 9.75 14.42 -0.30
C ASN A 784 10.98 15.34 -0.61
N PRO A 785 11.06 16.06 -1.75
CA PRO A 785 12.13 17.04 -2.03
C PRO A 785 11.89 18.46 -1.49
N ALA A 786 10.83 18.72 -0.71
CA ALA A 786 10.48 20.08 -0.23
C ALA A 786 11.45 20.68 0.83
N GLU A 787 12.61 20.08 1.04
CA GLU A 787 13.41 20.24 2.27
C GLU A 787 14.86 20.54 1.92
N LYS A 788 15.09 21.76 1.42
CA LYS A 788 16.44 22.31 1.27
C LYS A 788 16.60 23.77 1.65
N ASP A 789 15.63 24.32 2.39
CA ASP A 789 15.95 25.43 3.30
C ASP A 789 16.65 24.88 4.54
#